data_AF-M5SB39-F1
#
_entry.id   AF-M5SB39-F1
#
_cell.length_a   1.000
_cell.length_b   1.000
_cell.length_c   1.000
_cell.angle_alpha   90.00
_cell.angle_beta   90.00
_cell.angle_gamma   90.00
#
_symmetry.space_group_name_H-M   'P 1'
#
loop_
_entity.id
_entity.type
_entity.pdbx_description
1 polymer ?
#
loop_
_entity_poly.entity_id
_entity_poly.type
_entity_poly.pdbx_seq_one_letter_code
_entity_poly.pdbx_strand_id
1 'polypeptide(L)'
;MDRFAIVQLSDIQTGPKHAFGNPSEISRKLVADINQASESLLFTPIYLLASGDIVEFGTKDQFDDAKLQIEEIATGASIDRDNVLFIPGNHDINWKLSELSEEIGDPRLKLQCYDRFCEGFYGDTRARDDSSFQVVSDFRFGICFILVNSCEKETHLCHNGFVNEEKLVKTLTSDDVDYARAQGFLIVACIHHRIDISAQEERSFCENSGNVEAILSQHGVQLVLTGHVHAHMCHEVRSQNQKMVFSGSGSVGVDKSQRADGIPNQYSIHVLDRGRSRIETHVRAYNPRKKTAYGLGGWTTDVCHQDDELVYDVEWTPTKQIASNELIEDRRLASILEIRRNPFAVSNAEKLPNDLILNLFVEDEDRHRPANRLSGDAIVRGKRGSGKTMCLRYLDVFGSISFQRAVAERKPAECLPVSVNLSVLHQSEIGHDAKSAYDAAENLICDQVLDAITRADSEVQSPSFRDAVFKMKQRLRVLEGSSGARLSKIGIAIRENLSPYFDHVLLLIDEVATVFPRVFFNEPKNGFVAWMNLIRNSGPFNTRLTIYPNDVSDMLNEDRFGSIINLEYDPHDETDLASFRPYASNLVDKYLASVAIYADNPPNIQNLMACDKSEEDAFEQILYASGGSSRRLMRLLERCLAFRVKENRKNLPLTKEEVFQVISEYSAALVNGYRTTEQQLAVSLSKACKKQGTYRFRLPGLSQGLKPLHSSHEEFNIISVVEVGAGTRGTTYEFNYPYCVQHGIPTHHLRETQRVNHGRDKLRGEWIQKVTTINKESLDIFSDEERLAGTVTEITDEGVFVVGPKEQLYIADHSGSELTEGSTVSFVAVGDLAIDLLLVD
;
A
#
# COMPACT_ATOMS: atom_id res chain seq x y z
N MET A 1 -21.75 -1.57 -8.11
CA MET A 1 -21.85 -1.30 -9.56
C MET A 1 -21.19 -2.47 -10.29
N ASP A 2 -21.69 -2.86 -11.46
CA ASP A 2 -21.14 -3.97 -12.26
C ASP A 2 -20.53 -3.47 -13.59
N ARG A 3 -19.87 -2.30 -13.50
CA ARG A 3 -19.21 -1.62 -14.61
C ARG A 3 -17.79 -1.28 -14.18
N PHE A 4 -16.83 -1.77 -14.93
CA PHE A 4 -15.40 -1.62 -14.63
C PHE A 4 -14.69 -1.04 -15.84
N ALA A 5 -13.50 -0.45 -15.68
CA ALA A 5 -12.78 0.12 -16.82
C ALA A 5 -11.29 -0.22 -16.86
N ILE A 6 -10.83 -0.49 -18.07
CA ILE A 6 -9.41 -0.51 -18.44
C ILE A 6 -9.08 0.90 -18.97
N VAL A 7 -8.18 1.60 -18.29
CA VAL A 7 -7.63 2.87 -18.77
C VAL A 7 -6.41 2.55 -19.62
N GLN A 8 -6.46 2.85 -20.91
CA GLN A 8 -5.34 2.69 -21.82
C GLN A 8 -4.62 4.02 -22.01
N LEU A 9 -3.34 4.04 -21.70
CA LEU A 9 -2.40 5.11 -22.01
C LEU A 9 -1.40 4.58 -23.05
N SER A 10 -1.09 5.37 -24.05
CA SER A 10 -0.06 5.04 -25.04
C SER A 10 0.76 6.27 -25.34
N ASP A 11 2.01 6.07 -25.73
CA ASP A 11 2.90 7.13 -26.21
C ASP A 11 2.93 8.28 -25.17
N ILE A 12 3.24 7.89 -23.92
CA ILE A 12 3.45 8.82 -22.83
C ILE A 12 4.71 9.64 -23.13
N GLN A 13 5.75 9.00 -23.69
CA GLN A 13 7.01 9.60 -24.12
C GLN A 13 7.60 10.56 -23.07
N THR A 14 7.70 10.07 -21.84
CA THR A 14 8.34 10.82 -20.74
C THR A 14 9.76 11.20 -21.14
N GLY A 15 10.04 12.50 -21.21
CA GLY A 15 11.33 12.97 -21.71
C GLY A 15 11.37 14.47 -22.03
N PRO A 16 12.51 14.95 -22.58
CA PRO A 16 12.73 16.35 -22.91
C PRO A 16 11.72 16.98 -23.86
N LYS A 17 11.11 16.21 -24.77
CA LYS A 17 10.09 16.71 -25.72
C LYS A 17 8.65 16.44 -25.28
N HIS A 18 8.43 16.11 -24.02
CA HIS A 18 7.10 15.84 -23.50
C HIS A 18 6.19 17.10 -23.62
N ALA A 19 5.00 16.94 -24.19
CA ALA A 19 4.09 18.05 -24.52
C ALA A 19 3.62 18.87 -23.31
N PHE A 20 3.78 18.33 -22.11
CA PHE A 20 3.38 18.94 -20.84
C PHE A 20 4.57 19.42 -19.99
N GLY A 21 5.75 19.55 -20.60
CA GLY A 21 6.97 20.00 -19.94
C GLY A 21 7.74 18.88 -19.25
N ASN A 22 8.90 19.24 -18.70
CA ASN A 22 9.79 18.37 -17.96
C ASN A 22 10.26 19.09 -16.67
N PRO A 23 9.81 18.69 -15.46
CA PRO A 23 8.92 17.56 -15.18
C PRO A 23 7.49 17.82 -15.69
N SER A 24 6.80 16.75 -16.09
CA SER A 24 5.44 16.82 -16.63
C SER A 24 4.39 16.93 -15.53
N GLU A 25 3.38 17.78 -15.71
CA GLU A 25 2.20 17.84 -14.84
C GLU A 25 1.03 16.96 -15.33
N ILE A 26 1.31 15.99 -16.20
CA ILE A 26 0.27 15.20 -16.87
C ILE A 26 -0.50 14.28 -15.91
N SER A 27 0.17 13.75 -14.89
CA SER A 27 -0.39 12.83 -13.90
C SER A 27 -1.62 13.43 -13.21
N ARG A 28 -1.45 14.61 -12.59
CA ARG A 28 -2.55 15.36 -11.94
C ARG A 28 -3.73 15.61 -12.87
N LYS A 29 -3.47 15.93 -14.14
CA LYS A 29 -4.52 16.21 -15.15
C LYS A 29 -5.26 14.95 -15.58
N LEU A 30 -4.56 13.83 -15.76
CA LEU A 30 -5.15 12.54 -16.08
C LEU A 30 -6.00 12.02 -14.91
N VAL A 31 -5.48 12.05 -13.68
CA VAL A 31 -6.21 11.63 -12.47
C VAL A 31 -7.53 12.39 -12.33
N ALA A 32 -7.50 13.71 -12.48
CA ALA A 32 -8.71 14.53 -12.39
C ALA A 32 -9.76 14.14 -13.45
N ASP A 33 -9.34 13.82 -14.68
CA ASP A 33 -10.28 13.42 -15.74
C ASP A 33 -10.76 11.98 -15.59
N ILE A 34 -9.89 11.03 -15.20
CA ILE A 34 -10.26 9.63 -14.96
C ILE A 34 -11.31 9.56 -13.85
N ASN A 35 -11.11 10.29 -12.74
CA ASN A 35 -12.07 10.32 -11.64
C ASN A 35 -13.38 10.99 -12.06
N GLN A 36 -13.32 12.09 -12.81
CA GLN A 36 -14.52 12.72 -13.38
C GLN A 36 -15.28 11.78 -14.34
N ALA A 37 -14.56 11.05 -15.19
CA ALA A 37 -15.13 10.08 -16.12
C ALA A 37 -15.75 8.89 -15.36
N SER A 38 -15.07 8.37 -14.34
CA SER A 38 -15.56 7.29 -13.48
C SER A 38 -16.89 7.65 -12.81
N GLU A 39 -17.00 8.85 -12.26
CA GLU A 39 -18.24 9.35 -11.64
C GLU A 39 -19.35 9.56 -12.68
N SER A 40 -19.05 10.20 -13.80
CA SER A 40 -20.06 10.55 -14.81
C SER A 40 -20.56 9.35 -15.62
N LEU A 41 -19.67 8.42 -15.95
CA LEU A 41 -19.97 7.21 -16.71
C LEU A 41 -20.27 6.01 -15.80
N LEU A 42 -20.23 6.17 -14.47
CA LEU A 42 -20.61 5.16 -13.47
C LEU A 42 -19.83 3.84 -13.61
N PHE A 43 -18.50 3.92 -13.70
CA PHE A 43 -17.61 2.76 -13.73
C PHE A 43 -16.54 2.86 -12.64
N THR A 44 -15.95 1.73 -12.25
CA THR A 44 -14.76 1.68 -11.40
C THR A 44 -13.51 1.42 -12.25
N PRO A 45 -12.47 2.27 -12.25
CA PRO A 45 -11.19 1.96 -12.88
C PRO A 45 -10.58 0.72 -12.21
N ILE A 46 -10.16 -0.27 -13.00
CA ILE A 46 -9.60 -1.52 -12.48
C ILE A 46 -8.20 -1.82 -13.00
N TYR A 47 -7.85 -1.32 -14.20
CA TYR A 47 -6.56 -1.53 -14.84
C TYR A 47 -6.04 -0.23 -15.43
N LEU A 48 -4.73 -0.02 -15.35
CA LEU A 48 -4.00 0.99 -16.10
C LEU A 48 -3.03 0.29 -17.05
N LEU A 49 -3.27 0.37 -18.34
CA LEU A 49 -2.43 -0.24 -19.36
C LEU A 49 -1.58 0.84 -20.04
N ALA A 50 -0.25 0.73 -19.97
CA ALA A 50 0.67 1.53 -20.77
C ALA A 50 1.09 0.72 -22.01
N SER A 51 0.49 1.01 -23.17
CA SER A 51 0.65 0.24 -24.41
C SER A 51 1.88 0.64 -25.23
N GLY A 52 3.01 0.89 -24.57
CA GLY A 52 4.30 1.23 -25.18
C GLY A 52 4.58 2.73 -25.34
N ASP A 53 5.82 3.03 -25.67
CA ASP A 53 6.40 4.38 -25.76
C ASP A 53 6.21 5.14 -24.45
N ILE A 54 6.64 4.53 -23.36
CA ILE A 54 6.57 5.08 -22.00
C ILE A 54 7.55 6.25 -21.87
N VAL A 55 8.74 6.12 -22.44
CA VAL A 55 9.81 7.12 -22.42
C VAL A 55 10.24 7.52 -23.83
N GLU A 56 10.97 8.64 -23.97
CA GLU A 56 11.38 9.16 -25.29
C GLU A 56 12.64 8.48 -25.88
N PHE A 57 13.60 8.04 -25.06
CA PHE A 57 14.92 7.55 -25.52
C PHE A 57 15.41 6.27 -24.82
N GLY A 58 14.54 5.54 -24.12
CA GLY A 58 14.91 4.30 -23.41
C GLY A 58 15.99 4.48 -22.33
N THR A 59 16.14 5.69 -21.76
CA THR A 59 17.17 5.95 -20.74
C THR A 59 16.66 5.66 -19.34
N LYS A 60 17.55 5.29 -18.42
CA LYS A 60 17.20 4.98 -17.02
C LYS A 60 16.48 6.15 -16.35
N ASP A 61 17.01 7.37 -16.47
CA ASP A 61 16.45 8.54 -15.78
C ASP A 61 15.02 8.85 -16.25
N GLN A 62 14.73 8.69 -17.54
CA GLN A 62 13.37 8.85 -18.06
C GLN A 62 12.41 7.78 -17.53
N PHE A 63 12.88 6.54 -17.34
CA PHE A 63 12.06 5.49 -16.75
C PHE A 63 11.81 5.71 -15.26
N ASP A 64 12.79 6.26 -14.54
CA ASP A 64 12.61 6.65 -13.14
C ASP A 64 11.53 7.75 -13.02
N ASP A 65 11.56 8.75 -13.91
CA ASP A 65 10.54 9.80 -13.97
C ASP A 65 9.16 9.24 -14.37
N ALA A 66 9.12 8.35 -15.37
CA ALA A 66 7.88 7.71 -15.82
C ALA A 66 7.26 6.85 -14.70
N LYS A 67 8.08 6.15 -13.91
CA LYS A 67 7.63 5.37 -12.76
C LYS A 67 6.87 6.24 -11.77
N LEU A 68 7.44 7.38 -11.38
CA LEU A 68 6.79 8.30 -10.45
C LEU A 68 5.44 8.81 -10.99
N GLN A 69 5.40 9.19 -12.27
CA GLN A 69 4.16 9.68 -12.90
C GLN A 69 3.08 8.60 -12.98
N ILE A 70 3.45 7.37 -13.36
CA ILE A 70 2.52 6.25 -13.47
C ILE A 70 2.03 5.81 -12.09
N GLU A 71 2.89 5.78 -11.06
CA GLU A 71 2.49 5.52 -9.68
C GLU A 71 1.51 6.58 -9.16
N GLU A 72 1.73 7.86 -9.49
CA GLU A 72 0.82 8.96 -9.16
C GLU A 72 -0.54 8.79 -9.86
N ILE A 73 -0.54 8.44 -11.16
CA ILE A 73 -1.78 8.19 -11.93
C ILE A 73 -2.55 7.01 -11.34
N ALA A 74 -1.90 5.88 -11.12
CA ALA A 74 -2.53 4.68 -10.58
C ALA A 74 -3.11 4.93 -9.18
N THR A 75 -2.31 5.54 -8.29
CA THR A 75 -2.76 5.88 -6.92
C THR A 75 -3.93 6.86 -6.95
N GLY A 76 -3.84 7.92 -7.75
CA GLY A 76 -4.89 8.94 -7.85
C GLY A 76 -6.19 8.42 -8.47
N ALA A 77 -6.10 7.44 -9.37
CA ALA A 77 -7.25 6.75 -9.97
C ALA A 77 -7.75 5.55 -9.14
N SER A 78 -7.18 5.30 -7.96
CA SER A 78 -7.49 4.15 -7.10
C SER A 78 -7.29 2.78 -7.79
N ILE A 79 -6.29 2.68 -8.67
CA ILE A 79 -5.90 1.44 -9.35
C ILE A 79 -4.75 0.81 -8.58
N ASP A 80 -4.89 -0.47 -8.22
CA ASP A 80 -3.82 -1.22 -7.55
C ASP A 80 -2.57 -1.29 -8.42
N ARG A 81 -1.40 -1.17 -7.79
CA ARG A 81 -0.09 -1.25 -8.47
C ARG A 81 0.04 -2.51 -9.33
N ASP A 82 -0.45 -3.65 -8.85
CA ASP A 82 -0.37 -4.92 -9.57
C ASP A 82 -1.28 -4.98 -10.80
N ASN A 83 -2.26 -4.07 -10.88
CA ASN A 83 -3.16 -3.91 -12.03
C ASN A 83 -2.67 -2.81 -13.01
N VAL A 84 -1.44 -2.32 -12.85
CA VAL A 84 -0.77 -1.51 -13.86
C VAL A 84 0.02 -2.46 -14.76
N LEU A 85 -0.24 -2.44 -16.07
CA LEU A 85 0.36 -3.35 -17.04
C LEU A 85 1.17 -2.57 -18.08
N PHE A 86 2.31 -3.11 -18.49
CA PHE A 86 3.23 -2.49 -19.43
C PHE A 86 3.56 -3.43 -20.60
N ILE A 87 3.65 -2.87 -21.79
CA ILE A 87 4.40 -3.44 -22.92
C ILE A 87 5.38 -2.38 -23.42
N PRO A 88 6.54 -2.75 -23.97
CA PRO A 88 7.47 -1.78 -24.53
C PRO A 88 6.98 -1.30 -25.91
N GLY A 89 7.26 -0.03 -26.21
CA GLY A 89 7.22 0.53 -27.56
C GLY A 89 8.61 0.71 -28.16
N ASN A 90 8.71 1.30 -29.35
CA ASN A 90 9.97 1.47 -30.04
C ASN A 90 10.85 2.55 -29.39
N HIS A 91 10.27 3.58 -28.75
CA HIS A 91 11.04 4.58 -28.00
C HIS A 91 11.53 4.10 -26.63
N ASP A 92 11.00 2.99 -26.13
CA ASP A 92 11.48 2.34 -24.90
C ASP A 92 12.80 1.59 -25.11
N ILE A 93 13.19 1.37 -26.38
CA ILE A 93 14.52 0.87 -26.75
C ILE A 93 15.57 1.95 -26.53
N ASN A 94 16.65 1.58 -25.84
CA ASN A 94 17.83 2.43 -25.79
C ASN A 94 18.68 2.21 -27.05
N TRP A 95 18.62 3.14 -28.00
CA TRP A 95 19.30 2.99 -29.30
C TRP A 95 20.81 2.78 -29.19
N LYS A 96 21.48 3.37 -28.19
CA LYS A 96 22.91 3.14 -27.95
C LYS A 96 23.18 1.72 -27.45
N LEU A 97 22.34 1.22 -26.55
CA LEU A 97 22.42 -0.18 -26.13
C LEU A 97 22.00 -1.14 -27.26
N SER A 98 21.16 -0.71 -28.19
CA SER A 98 20.81 -1.50 -29.38
C SER A 98 21.99 -1.68 -30.33
N GLU A 99 22.85 -0.68 -30.51
CA GLU A 99 24.10 -0.82 -31.28
C GLU A 99 25.02 -1.84 -30.60
N LEU A 100 25.26 -1.67 -29.29
CA LEU A 100 26.08 -2.58 -28.50
C LEU A 100 25.50 -4.01 -28.45
N SER A 101 24.17 -4.14 -28.37
CA SER A 101 23.42 -5.40 -28.39
C SER A 101 23.75 -6.24 -29.63
N GLU A 102 23.85 -5.60 -30.81
CA GLU A 102 24.25 -6.27 -32.06
C GLU A 102 25.73 -6.66 -32.05
N GLU A 103 26.62 -5.80 -31.53
CA GLU A 103 28.06 -6.09 -31.45
C GLU A 103 28.36 -7.33 -30.57
N ILE A 104 27.66 -7.47 -29.45
CA ILE A 104 27.89 -8.56 -28.49
C ILE A 104 26.98 -9.78 -28.69
N GLY A 105 25.95 -9.66 -29.55
CA GLY A 105 24.99 -10.73 -29.82
C GLY A 105 23.99 -11.00 -28.70
N ASP A 106 23.69 -10.01 -27.87
CA ASP A 106 22.66 -10.09 -26.81
C ASP A 106 21.46 -9.19 -27.18
N PRO A 107 20.40 -9.72 -27.81
CA PRO A 107 19.26 -8.93 -28.30
C PRO A 107 18.44 -8.28 -27.19
N ARG A 108 18.61 -8.69 -25.92
CA ARG A 108 17.83 -8.13 -24.80
C ARG A 108 18.45 -6.87 -24.21
N LEU A 109 19.75 -6.64 -24.41
CA LEU A 109 20.46 -5.49 -23.84
C LEU A 109 19.78 -4.15 -24.19
N LYS A 110 19.19 -4.05 -25.39
CA LYS A 110 18.48 -2.85 -25.87
C LYS A 110 17.27 -2.44 -25.02
N LEU A 111 16.65 -3.39 -24.30
CA LEU A 111 15.48 -3.18 -23.42
C LEU A 111 15.86 -3.24 -21.92
N GLN A 112 17.14 -3.31 -21.56
CA GLN A 112 17.57 -3.49 -20.17
C GLN A 112 17.04 -2.39 -19.23
N CYS A 113 16.88 -1.15 -19.71
CA CYS A 113 16.31 -0.07 -18.92
C CYS A 113 14.82 -0.28 -18.65
N TYR A 114 14.05 -0.67 -19.68
CA TYR A 114 12.63 -1.03 -19.55
C TYR A 114 12.42 -2.22 -18.60
N ASP A 115 13.29 -3.22 -18.70
CA ASP A 115 13.26 -4.41 -17.87
C ASP A 115 13.47 -4.08 -16.38
N ARG A 116 14.47 -3.25 -16.08
CA ARG A 116 14.72 -2.76 -14.71
C ARG A 116 13.61 -1.85 -14.20
N PHE A 117 13.01 -1.06 -15.07
CA PHE A 117 11.83 -0.26 -14.75
C PHE A 117 10.68 -1.15 -14.30
N CYS A 118 10.35 -2.20 -15.06
CA CYS A 118 9.31 -3.16 -14.70
C CYS A 118 9.61 -3.83 -13.35
N GLU A 119 10.84 -4.35 -13.17
CA GLU A 119 11.26 -5.00 -11.91
C GLU A 119 11.16 -4.04 -10.72
N GLY A 120 11.65 -2.81 -10.88
CA GLY A 120 11.57 -1.78 -9.87
C GLY A 120 10.14 -1.32 -9.57
N PHE A 121 9.23 -1.40 -10.54
CA PHE A 121 7.82 -1.04 -10.36
C PHE A 121 7.08 -2.11 -9.55
N TYR A 122 7.18 -3.38 -9.96
CA TYR A 122 6.47 -4.49 -9.31
C TYR A 122 7.12 -4.97 -8.00
N GLY A 123 8.41 -4.70 -7.80
CA GLY A 123 9.14 -5.14 -6.59
C GLY A 123 9.55 -6.61 -6.62
N ASP A 124 9.41 -7.28 -7.76
CA ASP A 124 9.89 -8.63 -8.02
C ASP A 124 10.50 -8.78 -9.42
N THR A 125 11.31 -9.82 -9.60
CA THR A 125 11.67 -10.32 -10.92
C THR A 125 10.57 -11.28 -11.38
N ARG A 126 9.54 -10.77 -12.06
CA ARG A 126 8.61 -11.64 -12.80
C ARG A 126 9.43 -12.53 -13.73
N ALA A 127 9.40 -13.85 -13.50
CA ALA A 127 10.20 -14.80 -14.26
C ALA A 127 9.86 -14.66 -15.76
N ARG A 128 10.83 -14.19 -16.56
CA ARG A 128 10.63 -13.93 -17.99
C ARG A 128 10.89 -15.19 -18.79
N ASP A 129 9.83 -15.78 -19.32
CA ASP A 129 9.94 -16.89 -20.27
C ASP A 129 10.29 -16.34 -21.67
N ASP A 130 11.55 -16.56 -22.07
CA ASP A 130 11.96 -16.89 -23.45
C ASP A 130 10.90 -16.98 -24.53
N SER A 131 10.04 -17.96 -24.25
CA SER A 131 9.39 -18.80 -25.23
C SER A 131 7.89 -18.55 -25.31
N SER A 132 7.36 -17.62 -24.50
CA SER A 132 5.97 -17.14 -24.56
C SER A 132 5.90 -15.65 -24.20
N PHE A 133 4.82 -14.99 -24.59
CA PHE A 133 4.49 -13.65 -24.10
C PHE A 133 3.88 -13.73 -22.71
N GLN A 134 3.94 -12.62 -21.99
CA GLN A 134 3.37 -12.57 -20.64
C GLN A 134 1.84 -12.61 -20.70
N VAL A 135 1.25 -13.46 -19.86
CA VAL A 135 -0.19 -13.58 -19.68
C VAL A 135 -0.56 -13.07 -18.28
N VAL A 136 -1.59 -12.25 -18.20
CA VAL A 136 -2.16 -11.78 -16.92
C VAL A 136 -3.66 -12.04 -16.97
N SER A 137 -4.13 -13.03 -16.22
CA SER A 137 -5.56 -13.24 -16.02
C SER A 137 -6.06 -12.39 -14.85
N ASP A 138 -7.32 -11.95 -14.92
CA ASP A 138 -8.12 -11.49 -13.78
C ASP A 138 -9.53 -12.13 -13.76
N PHE A 139 -9.71 -13.26 -13.07
CA PHE A 139 -11.00 -13.92 -12.82
C PHE A 139 -11.95 -13.12 -11.92
N ARG A 140 -11.50 -12.05 -11.22
CA ARG A 140 -12.45 -11.14 -10.53
C ARG A 140 -13.34 -10.45 -11.55
N PHE A 141 -12.72 -10.00 -12.65
CA PHE A 141 -13.37 -9.27 -13.73
C PHE A 141 -13.60 -10.13 -14.98
N GLY A 142 -13.09 -11.35 -15.03
CA GLY A 142 -13.20 -12.26 -16.18
C GLY A 142 -12.40 -11.76 -17.40
N ILE A 143 -11.18 -11.29 -17.20
CA ILE A 143 -10.32 -10.72 -18.25
C ILE A 143 -9.04 -11.54 -18.34
N CYS A 144 -8.44 -11.67 -19.52
CA CYS A 144 -7.12 -12.24 -19.72
C CYS A 144 -6.33 -11.38 -20.71
N PHE A 145 -5.23 -10.78 -20.24
CA PHE A 145 -4.34 -9.95 -21.02
C PHE A 145 -3.17 -10.77 -21.58
N ILE A 146 -2.90 -10.58 -22.87
CA ILE A 146 -1.71 -11.08 -23.56
C ILE A 146 -0.84 -9.86 -23.87
N LEU A 147 0.29 -9.75 -23.17
CA LEU A 147 1.19 -8.60 -23.26
C LEU A 147 2.30 -8.89 -24.29
N VAL A 148 2.09 -8.43 -25.53
CA VAL A 148 2.91 -8.77 -26.68
C VAL A 148 3.99 -7.71 -26.90
N ASN A 149 5.25 -8.14 -26.86
CA ASN A 149 6.37 -7.29 -27.25
C ASN A 149 6.52 -7.29 -28.77
N SER A 150 6.09 -6.20 -29.43
CA SER A 150 6.25 -6.01 -30.87
C SER A 150 7.59 -5.42 -31.28
N CYS A 151 8.52 -5.21 -30.34
CA CYS A 151 9.79 -4.52 -30.54
C CYS A 151 10.98 -5.52 -30.57
N GLU A 152 10.70 -6.83 -30.60
CA GLU A 152 11.73 -7.89 -30.53
C GLU A 152 12.77 -7.78 -31.65
N LYS A 153 12.36 -7.43 -32.88
CA LYS A 153 13.28 -7.23 -34.02
C LYS A 153 13.74 -5.77 -34.21
N GLU A 154 13.22 -4.84 -33.45
CA GLU A 154 13.59 -3.43 -33.62
C GLU A 154 15.00 -3.16 -33.14
N THR A 155 15.77 -2.45 -33.94
CA THR A 155 17.14 -2.06 -33.62
C THR A 155 17.42 -0.65 -34.09
N HIS A 156 18.60 -0.14 -33.74
CA HIS A 156 19.11 1.14 -34.24
C HIS A 156 19.18 1.26 -35.78
N LEU A 157 19.02 0.15 -36.53
CA LEU A 157 19.00 0.10 -38.00
C LEU A 157 17.63 -0.29 -38.58
N CYS A 158 16.79 -0.98 -37.79
CA CYS A 158 15.51 -1.52 -38.22
C CYS A 158 14.40 -1.02 -37.29
N HIS A 159 13.53 -0.15 -37.79
CA HIS A 159 12.48 0.52 -37.01
C HIS A 159 11.07 -0.01 -37.33
N ASN A 160 10.96 -1.31 -37.60
CA ASN A 160 9.69 -1.95 -37.92
C ASN A 160 9.29 -2.91 -36.81
N GLY A 161 8.04 -2.79 -36.35
CA GLY A 161 7.46 -3.75 -35.42
C GLY A 161 7.45 -5.18 -35.97
N PHE A 162 7.63 -6.15 -35.09
CA PHE A 162 7.53 -7.58 -35.42
C PHE A 162 7.02 -8.37 -34.22
N VAL A 163 6.11 -9.31 -34.46
CA VAL A 163 5.64 -10.26 -33.45
C VAL A 163 6.03 -11.68 -33.84
N ASN A 164 6.70 -12.40 -32.94
CA ASN A 164 7.04 -13.80 -33.17
C ASN A 164 5.77 -14.67 -33.17
N GLU A 165 5.40 -15.21 -34.34
CA GLU A 165 4.17 -15.99 -34.56
C GLU A 165 4.15 -17.30 -33.76
N GLU A 166 5.27 -18.02 -33.68
CA GLU A 166 5.36 -19.26 -32.90
C GLU A 166 5.17 -18.99 -31.41
N LYS A 167 5.81 -17.91 -30.91
CA LYS A 167 5.67 -17.45 -29.52
C LYS A 167 4.23 -17.01 -29.24
N LEU A 168 3.59 -16.32 -30.18
CA LEU A 168 2.21 -15.87 -30.05
C LEU A 168 1.24 -17.07 -29.97
N VAL A 169 1.35 -18.02 -30.90
CA VAL A 169 0.52 -19.24 -30.91
C VAL A 169 0.74 -20.04 -29.63
N LYS A 170 1.99 -20.27 -29.21
CA LYS A 170 2.29 -20.97 -27.96
C LYS A 170 1.68 -20.26 -26.74
N THR A 171 1.67 -18.93 -26.72
CA THR A 171 1.05 -18.16 -25.63
C THR A 171 -0.47 -18.33 -25.63
N LEU A 172 -1.09 -18.19 -26.80
CA LEU A 172 -2.55 -18.28 -26.98
C LEU A 172 -3.12 -19.69 -26.78
N THR A 173 -2.25 -20.71 -26.81
CA THR A 173 -2.57 -22.13 -26.56
C THR A 173 -2.00 -22.64 -25.23
N SER A 174 -1.55 -21.73 -24.36
CA SER A 174 -1.14 -22.09 -23.01
C SER A 174 -2.33 -22.49 -22.16
N ASP A 175 -2.11 -23.36 -21.17
CA ASP A 175 -3.15 -23.85 -20.26
C ASP A 175 -3.95 -22.70 -19.60
N ASP A 176 -3.29 -21.58 -19.30
CA ASP A 176 -3.91 -20.40 -18.69
C ASP A 176 -4.90 -19.71 -19.63
N VAL A 177 -4.53 -19.51 -20.90
CA VAL A 177 -5.38 -18.86 -21.90
C VAL A 177 -6.50 -19.79 -22.35
N ASP A 178 -6.21 -21.08 -22.54
CA ASP A 178 -7.21 -22.10 -22.86
C ASP A 178 -8.25 -22.21 -21.75
N TYR A 179 -7.82 -22.16 -20.48
CA TYR A 179 -8.74 -22.11 -19.36
C TYR A 179 -9.58 -20.82 -19.34
N ALA A 180 -8.96 -19.65 -19.52
CA ALA A 180 -9.68 -18.37 -19.56
C ALA A 180 -10.76 -18.38 -20.66
N ARG A 181 -10.42 -18.86 -21.85
CA ARG A 181 -11.36 -19.03 -22.98
C ARG A 181 -12.49 -19.99 -22.62
N ALA A 182 -12.18 -21.13 -22.00
CA ALA A 182 -13.18 -22.09 -21.54
C ALA A 182 -14.12 -21.53 -20.46
N GLN A 183 -13.68 -20.55 -19.66
CA GLN A 183 -14.51 -19.83 -18.70
C GLN A 183 -15.26 -18.63 -19.30
N GLY A 184 -15.07 -18.34 -20.59
CA GLY A 184 -15.72 -17.22 -21.28
C GLY A 184 -15.16 -15.85 -20.92
N PHE A 185 -13.84 -15.77 -20.68
CA PHE A 185 -13.16 -14.53 -20.32
C PHE A 185 -13.03 -13.61 -21.52
N LEU A 186 -12.94 -12.31 -21.26
CA LEU A 186 -12.52 -11.33 -22.23
C LEU A 186 -11.02 -11.51 -22.50
N ILE A 187 -10.66 -12.01 -23.68
CA ILE A 187 -9.26 -12.14 -24.09
C ILE A 187 -8.81 -10.86 -24.79
N VAL A 188 -7.84 -10.17 -24.19
CA VAL A 188 -7.30 -8.88 -24.61
C VAL A 188 -5.84 -9.03 -25.03
N ALA A 189 -5.50 -8.67 -26.26
CA ALA A 189 -4.10 -8.57 -26.69
C ALA A 189 -3.63 -7.12 -26.64
N CYS A 190 -2.47 -6.87 -26.05
CA CYS A 190 -1.85 -5.54 -25.99
C CYS A 190 -0.59 -5.57 -26.84
N ILE A 191 -0.53 -4.74 -27.87
CA ILE A 191 0.54 -4.74 -28.88
C ILE A 191 0.86 -3.28 -29.24
N HIS A 192 2.10 -2.81 -29.10
CA HIS A 192 2.39 -1.40 -29.33
C HIS A 192 2.16 -0.99 -30.80
N HIS A 193 2.77 -1.71 -31.74
CA HIS A 193 2.59 -1.47 -33.17
C HIS A 193 1.19 -1.87 -33.66
N ARG A 194 0.72 -1.17 -34.71
CA ARG A 194 -0.56 -1.48 -35.35
C ARG A 194 -0.51 -2.81 -36.11
N ILE A 195 -1.60 -3.56 -36.00
CA ILE A 195 -1.78 -4.89 -36.60
C ILE A 195 -2.90 -4.90 -37.65
N ASP A 196 -3.80 -3.92 -37.63
CA ASP A 196 -4.91 -3.84 -38.57
C ASP A 196 -4.47 -3.42 -39.98
N ILE A 197 -4.98 -4.12 -40.99
CA ILE A 197 -4.67 -3.87 -42.40
C ILE A 197 -5.53 -2.71 -42.93
N SER A 198 -4.99 -1.49 -42.91
CA SER A 198 -5.51 -0.40 -43.75
C SER A 198 -4.41 0.16 -44.66
N ALA A 199 -4.72 0.23 -45.96
CA ALA A 199 -3.73 0.29 -47.04
C ALA A 199 -3.00 1.64 -47.23
N GLN A 200 -2.81 2.47 -46.19
CA GLN A 200 -2.38 3.87 -46.39
C GLN A 200 -1.03 4.30 -45.77
N GLU A 201 -0.40 3.59 -44.82
CA GLU A 201 0.89 4.05 -44.25
C GLU A 201 1.89 2.93 -43.89
N GLU A 202 2.70 2.48 -44.85
CA GLU A 202 3.67 1.35 -44.71
C GLU A 202 4.66 1.41 -43.53
N ARG A 203 4.91 2.58 -42.93
CA ARG A 203 5.94 2.77 -41.88
C ARG A 203 5.46 2.59 -40.44
N SER A 204 4.16 2.49 -40.21
CA SER A 204 3.56 2.46 -38.86
C SER A 204 3.05 1.06 -38.47
N PHE A 205 3.37 0.04 -39.27
CA PHE A 205 2.83 -1.32 -39.14
C PHE A 205 3.86 -2.32 -38.61
N CYS A 206 3.35 -3.34 -37.92
CA CYS A 206 4.09 -4.57 -37.71
C CYS A 206 4.30 -5.30 -39.04
N GLU A 207 5.54 -5.71 -39.34
CA GLU A 207 5.95 -6.34 -40.61
C GLU A 207 5.06 -7.53 -41.00
N ASN A 208 4.67 -8.34 -40.02
CA ASN A 208 3.82 -9.53 -40.20
C ASN A 208 2.40 -9.35 -39.64
N SER A 209 1.88 -8.11 -39.66
CA SER A 209 0.55 -7.73 -39.16
C SER A 209 -0.58 -8.66 -39.62
N GLY A 210 -0.66 -8.99 -40.92
CA GLY A 210 -1.72 -9.86 -41.44
C GLY A 210 -1.73 -11.28 -40.88
N ASN A 211 -0.55 -11.86 -40.61
CA ASN A 211 -0.46 -13.18 -39.96
C ASN A 211 -0.85 -13.07 -38.48
N VAL A 212 -0.39 -12.02 -37.80
CA VAL A 212 -0.72 -11.77 -36.39
C VAL A 212 -2.21 -11.58 -36.21
N GLU A 213 -2.87 -10.76 -37.03
CA GLU A 213 -4.32 -10.58 -37.05
C GLU A 213 -5.05 -11.91 -37.22
N ALA A 214 -4.62 -12.73 -38.19
CA ALA A 214 -5.20 -14.04 -38.42
C ALA A 214 -5.03 -14.98 -37.21
N ILE A 215 -3.86 -14.99 -36.57
CA ILE A 215 -3.59 -15.81 -35.37
C ILE A 215 -4.48 -15.36 -34.20
N LEU A 216 -4.52 -14.06 -33.90
CA LEU A 216 -5.35 -13.49 -32.82
C LEU A 216 -6.83 -13.83 -33.04
N SER A 217 -7.30 -13.67 -34.27
CA SER A 217 -8.67 -14.00 -34.64
C SER A 217 -8.96 -15.50 -34.52
N GLN A 218 -8.05 -16.40 -34.94
CA GLN A 218 -8.27 -17.85 -34.86
C GLN A 218 -8.29 -18.38 -33.42
N HIS A 219 -7.62 -17.69 -32.50
CA HIS A 219 -7.51 -18.10 -31.09
C HIS A 219 -8.45 -17.32 -30.16
N GLY A 220 -9.42 -16.62 -30.73
CA GLY A 220 -10.51 -15.98 -29.99
C GLY A 220 -10.14 -14.80 -29.11
N VAL A 221 -9.18 -13.99 -29.57
CA VAL A 221 -8.96 -12.65 -29.02
C VAL A 221 -10.12 -11.74 -29.42
N GLN A 222 -10.65 -10.99 -28.45
CA GLN A 222 -11.85 -10.17 -28.63
C GLN A 222 -11.52 -8.67 -28.67
N LEU A 223 -10.46 -8.25 -27.99
CA LEU A 223 -10.02 -6.86 -27.94
C LEU A 223 -8.50 -6.79 -28.18
N VAL A 224 -8.07 -5.91 -29.07
CA VAL A 224 -6.67 -5.65 -29.37
C VAL A 224 -6.38 -4.18 -29.12
N LEU A 225 -5.49 -3.90 -28.18
CA LEU A 225 -5.13 -2.57 -27.72
C LEU A 225 -3.75 -2.19 -28.27
N THR A 226 -3.68 -1.06 -28.98
CA THR A 226 -2.49 -0.60 -29.72
C THR A 226 -2.13 0.87 -29.52
N GLY A 227 -0.94 1.26 -29.98
CA GLY A 227 -0.34 2.59 -29.87
C GLY A 227 0.33 3.08 -31.16
N HIS A 228 1.48 3.75 -31.03
CA HIS A 228 2.46 4.08 -32.07
C HIS A 228 2.06 5.16 -33.11
N VAL A 229 0.82 5.13 -33.61
CA VAL A 229 0.35 6.08 -34.65
C VAL A 229 0.02 7.47 -34.07
N HIS A 230 -0.01 7.58 -32.73
CA HIS A 230 -0.34 8.80 -31.99
C HIS A 230 -1.74 9.39 -32.24
N ALA A 231 -2.58 8.70 -33.01
CA ALA A 231 -3.98 9.05 -33.28
C ALA A 231 -4.91 7.90 -32.86
N HIS A 232 -6.04 8.27 -32.25
CA HIS A 232 -7.08 7.32 -31.91
C HIS A 232 -7.67 6.66 -33.15
N MET A 233 -7.94 5.36 -33.04
CA MET A 233 -8.77 4.66 -34.01
C MET A 233 -9.39 3.42 -33.37
N CYS A 234 -10.68 3.20 -33.57
CA CYS A 234 -11.34 2.01 -33.08
C CYS A 234 -12.25 1.41 -34.15
N HIS A 235 -12.17 0.11 -34.39
CA HIS A 235 -12.97 -0.56 -35.42
C HIS A 235 -13.16 -2.06 -35.13
N GLU A 236 -14.21 -2.63 -35.71
CA GLU A 236 -14.51 -4.07 -35.61
C GLU A 236 -14.00 -4.80 -36.86
N VAL A 237 -13.35 -5.93 -36.64
CA VAL A 237 -12.98 -6.90 -37.69
C VAL A 237 -13.79 -8.18 -37.48
N ARG A 238 -14.32 -8.74 -38.59
CA ARG A 238 -15.04 -10.01 -38.60
C ARG A 238 -14.29 -11.03 -39.43
N SER A 239 -13.92 -12.14 -38.80
CA SER A 239 -13.27 -13.27 -39.48
C SER A 239 -13.84 -14.58 -38.96
N GLN A 240 -14.21 -15.49 -39.86
CA GLN A 240 -14.72 -16.84 -39.55
C GLN A 240 -15.80 -16.91 -38.44
N ASN A 241 -16.75 -15.97 -38.43
CA ASN A 241 -17.81 -15.78 -37.41
C ASN A 241 -17.35 -15.30 -36.02
N GLN A 242 -16.09 -14.91 -35.85
CA GLN A 242 -15.58 -14.29 -34.62
C GLN A 242 -15.44 -12.78 -34.80
N LYS A 243 -15.83 -12.02 -33.77
CA LYS A 243 -15.71 -10.56 -33.72
C LYS A 243 -14.49 -10.19 -32.88
N MET A 244 -13.66 -9.31 -33.41
CA MET A 244 -12.50 -8.74 -32.73
C MET A 244 -12.52 -7.22 -32.90
N VAL A 245 -12.25 -6.49 -31.82
CA VAL A 245 -12.19 -5.03 -31.82
C VAL A 245 -10.75 -4.59 -31.72
N PHE A 246 -10.33 -3.68 -32.58
CA PHE A 246 -9.06 -2.97 -32.47
C PHE A 246 -9.30 -1.61 -31.85
N SER A 247 -8.46 -1.21 -30.89
CA SER A 247 -8.44 0.13 -30.33
C SER A 247 -7.02 0.68 -30.24
N GLY A 248 -6.76 1.77 -30.95
CA GLY A 248 -5.56 2.60 -30.81
C GLY A 248 -5.86 3.77 -29.86
N SER A 249 -5.05 3.95 -28.81
CA SER A 249 -5.34 4.96 -27.78
C SER A 249 -5.11 6.41 -28.19
N GLY A 250 -4.41 6.64 -29.32
CA GLY A 250 -3.77 7.93 -29.59
C GLY A 250 -2.53 8.13 -28.71
N SER A 251 -2.13 9.37 -28.50
CA SER A 251 -0.90 9.70 -27.74
C SER A 251 -1.18 10.57 -26.53
N VAL A 252 -0.63 10.18 -25.38
CA VAL A 252 -0.87 10.87 -24.11
C VAL A 252 0.01 12.10 -23.96
N GLY A 253 1.30 11.98 -24.30
CA GLY A 253 2.31 12.98 -23.94
C GLY A 253 3.13 13.55 -25.11
N VAL A 254 2.83 13.14 -26.33
CA VAL A 254 3.64 13.45 -27.52
C VAL A 254 3.54 14.92 -27.96
N ASP A 255 4.67 15.54 -28.30
CA ASP A 255 4.71 16.91 -28.83
C ASP A 255 3.84 17.08 -30.10
N LYS A 256 3.33 18.30 -30.32
CA LYS A 256 2.53 18.61 -31.51
C LYS A 256 3.24 18.26 -32.82
N SER A 257 4.57 18.37 -32.91
CA SER A 257 5.31 18.08 -34.15
C SER A 257 5.30 16.61 -34.56
N GLN A 258 4.94 15.70 -33.64
CA GLN A 258 4.92 14.26 -33.84
C GLN A 258 3.49 13.71 -34.03
N ARG A 259 2.49 14.60 -34.16
CA ARG A 259 1.07 14.25 -34.33
C ARG A 259 0.54 14.87 -35.62
N ALA A 260 -0.42 14.20 -36.26
CA ALA A 260 -1.08 14.75 -37.43
C ALA A 260 -1.84 16.05 -37.10
N ASP A 261 -1.94 16.95 -38.09
CA ASP A 261 -2.59 18.25 -37.91
C ASP A 261 -4.04 18.10 -37.43
N GLY A 262 -4.35 18.75 -36.30
CA GLY A 262 -5.68 18.74 -35.69
C GLY A 262 -5.94 17.62 -34.69
N ILE A 263 -5.06 16.61 -34.60
CA ILE A 263 -5.18 15.54 -33.60
C ILE A 263 -4.69 16.07 -32.24
N PRO A 264 -5.50 16.02 -31.16
CA PRO A 264 -5.09 16.36 -29.80
C PRO A 264 -4.32 15.21 -29.13
N ASN A 265 -3.74 15.43 -27.94
CA ASN A 265 -3.29 14.30 -27.13
C ASN A 265 -4.53 13.55 -26.67
N GLN A 266 -4.49 12.22 -26.69
CA GLN A 266 -5.64 11.33 -26.51
C GLN A 266 -5.30 10.17 -25.57
N TYR A 267 -6.31 9.67 -24.86
CA TYR A 267 -6.27 8.38 -24.18
C TYR A 267 -7.64 7.69 -24.23
N SER A 268 -7.68 6.39 -23.99
CA SER A 268 -8.93 5.61 -24.08
C SER A 268 -9.33 4.99 -22.74
N ILE A 269 -10.64 4.92 -22.50
CA ILE A 269 -11.23 4.20 -21.36
C ILE A 269 -12.17 3.13 -21.92
N HIS A 270 -11.87 1.86 -21.68
CA HIS A 270 -12.70 0.74 -22.10
C HIS A 270 -13.56 0.28 -20.92
N VAL A 271 -14.82 0.69 -20.90
CA VAL A 271 -15.78 0.34 -19.87
C VAL A 271 -16.42 -1.01 -20.19
N LEU A 272 -16.17 -1.98 -19.33
CA LEU A 272 -16.76 -3.31 -19.33
C LEU A 272 -18.07 -3.29 -18.56
N ASP A 273 -19.20 -3.40 -19.26
CA ASP A 273 -20.54 -3.45 -18.67
C ASP A 273 -21.07 -4.89 -18.69
N ARG A 274 -20.88 -5.58 -17.56
CA ARG A 274 -21.30 -6.97 -17.33
C ARG A 274 -22.79 -7.19 -17.50
N GLY A 275 -23.58 -6.28 -16.96
CA GLY A 275 -25.03 -6.41 -16.94
C GLY A 275 -25.62 -6.45 -18.35
N ARG A 276 -24.88 -5.92 -19.34
CA ARG A 276 -25.28 -5.86 -20.74
C ARG A 276 -24.34 -6.62 -21.69
N SER A 277 -23.34 -7.31 -21.17
CA SER A 277 -22.31 -8.03 -21.95
C SER A 277 -21.71 -7.17 -23.07
N ARG A 278 -21.26 -5.95 -22.74
CA ARG A 278 -20.73 -5.00 -23.73
C ARG A 278 -19.47 -4.28 -23.25
N ILE A 279 -18.66 -3.85 -24.21
CA ILE A 279 -17.53 -2.95 -24.00
C ILE A 279 -17.89 -1.61 -24.63
N GLU A 280 -17.68 -0.53 -23.90
CA GLU A 280 -17.81 0.84 -24.39
C GLU A 280 -16.42 1.47 -24.38
N THR A 281 -15.96 1.96 -25.53
CA THR A 281 -14.70 2.71 -25.60
C THR A 281 -14.98 4.20 -25.58
N HIS A 282 -14.46 4.89 -24.57
CA HIS A 282 -14.59 6.33 -24.38
C HIS A 282 -13.24 7.00 -24.63
N VAL A 283 -13.16 7.77 -25.71
CA VAL A 283 -11.94 8.48 -26.10
C VAL A 283 -11.91 9.85 -25.44
N ARG A 284 -10.77 10.17 -24.85
CA ARG A 284 -10.54 11.40 -24.09
C ARG A 284 -9.48 12.21 -24.80
N ALA A 285 -9.76 13.49 -25.07
CA ALA A 285 -8.86 14.40 -25.76
C ALA A 285 -8.45 15.58 -24.88
N TYR A 286 -7.19 15.96 -24.93
CA TYR A 286 -6.69 17.13 -24.21
C TYR A 286 -7.13 18.42 -24.90
N ASN A 287 -7.80 19.29 -24.14
CA ASN A 287 -8.20 20.61 -24.59
C ASN A 287 -7.45 21.71 -23.80
N PRO A 288 -6.50 22.43 -24.41
CA PRO A 288 -5.72 23.47 -23.74
C PRO A 288 -6.56 24.67 -23.29
N ARG A 289 -7.80 24.81 -23.78
CA ARG A 289 -8.73 25.89 -23.44
C ARG A 289 -9.77 25.48 -22.38
N LYS A 290 -9.84 24.21 -21.99
CA LYS A 290 -10.78 23.76 -20.94
C LYS A 290 -10.41 24.44 -19.62
N LYS A 291 -11.38 25.09 -18.96
CA LYS A 291 -11.19 25.60 -17.60
C LYS A 291 -11.38 24.45 -16.61
N THR A 292 -10.42 24.31 -15.70
CA THR A 292 -10.43 23.33 -14.61
C THR A 292 -10.22 24.06 -13.28
N ALA A 293 -10.36 23.35 -12.16
CA ALA A 293 -10.02 23.88 -10.84
C ALA A 293 -8.54 24.32 -10.72
N TYR A 294 -7.68 23.87 -11.64
CA TYR A 294 -6.24 24.11 -11.67
C TYR A 294 -5.80 25.09 -12.77
N GLY A 295 -6.74 25.77 -13.43
CA GLY A 295 -6.45 26.72 -14.50
C GLY A 295 -6.90 26.24 -15.89
N LEU A 296 -6.19 26.66 -16.94
CA LEU A 296 -6.48 26.27 -18.31
C LEU A 296 -5.78 24.96 -18.69
N GLY A 297 -6.47 24.14 -19.47
CA GLY A 297 -5.98 22.86 -19.95
C GLY A 297 -6.56 21.68 -19.18
N GLY A 298 -7.27 20.79 -19.86
CA GLY A 298 -7.79 19.57 -19.28
C GLY A 298 -8.38 18.65 -20.35
N TRP A 299 -8.54 17.38 -19.98
CA TRP A 299 -9.09 16.35 -20.86
C TRP A 299 -10.62 16.47 -20.96
N THR A 300 -11.20 16.03 -22.06
CA THR A 300 -12.65 16.03 -22.31
C THR A 300 -12.98 14.85 -23.21
N THR A 301 -14.27 14.52 -23.38
CA THR A 301 -14.67 13.60 -24.45
C THR A 301 -14.19 14.15 -25.79
N ASP A 302 -13.56 13.30 -26.58
CA ASP A 302 -13.14 13.68 -27.91
C ASP A 302 -14.36 13.88 -28.82
N VAL A 303 -14.43 15.06 -29.45
CA VAL A 303 -15.52 15.44 -30.37
C VAL A 303 -15.07 15.45 -31.82
N CYS A 304 -13.79 15.20 -32.11
CA CYS A 304 -13.27 15.05 -33.47
C CYS A 304 -13.80 13.78 -34.15
N HIS A 305 -14.31 12.85 -33.34
CA HIS A 305 -14.71 11.50 -33.72
C HIS A 305 -16.15 11.19 -33.24
N GLN A 306 -17.11 12.06 -33.56
CA GLN A 306 -18.51 11.94 -33.10
C GLN A 306 -19.20 10.61 -33.47
N ASP A 307 -18.65 9.86 -34.43
CA ASP A 307 -19.16 8.55 -34.86
C ASP A 307 -18.44 7.35 -34.17
N ASP A 308 -17.46 7.60 -33.28
CA ASP A 308 -16.62 6.57 -32.63
C ASP A 308 -17.01 6.29 -31.17
N GLU A 309 -18.22 6.68 -30.71
CA GLU A 309 -18.79 6.16 -29.46
C GLU A 309 -19.12 4.67 -29.65
N LEU A 310 -18.11 3.84 -29.47
CA LEU A 310 -18.15 2.46 -29.92
C LEU A 310 -18.54 1.55 -28.76
N VAL A 311 -19.80 1.15 -28.80
CA VAL A 311 -20.39 0.12 -27.96
C VAL A 311 -20.38 -1.20 -28.74
N TYR A 312 -19.69 -2.20 -28.21
CA TYR A 312 -19.61 -3.52 -28.82
C TYR A 312 -20.16 -4.58 -27.89
N ASP A 313 -21.06 -5.40 -28.42
CA ASP A 313 -21.49 -6.62 -27.75
C ASP A 313 -20.35 -7.64 -27.79
N VAL A 314 -19.92 -8.08 -26.62
CA VAL A 314 -18.95 -9.16 -26.48
C VAL A 314 -19.69 -10.35 -25.89
N GLU A 315 -19.45 -11.55 -26.44
CA GLU A 315 -19.93 -12.78 -25.82
C GLU A 315 -19.20 -12.99 -24.50
N TRP A 316 -19.74 -12.35 -23.46
CA TRP A 316 -19.38 -12.53 -22.09
C TRP A 316 -20.42 -13.47 -21.49
N THR A 317 -19.99 -14.63 -20.99
CA THR A 317 -20.88 -15.44 -20.16
C THR A 317 -21.11 -14.66 -18.87
N PRO A 318 -22.34 -14.21 -18.55
CA PRO A 318 -22.61 -13.56 -17.28
C PRO A 318 -22.24 -14.57 -16.21
N THR A 319 -21.26 -14.24 -15.38
CA THR A 319 -20.89 -15.06 -14.23
C THR A 319 -22.03 -14.99 -13.22
N LYS A 320 -23.13 -15.73 -13.47
CA LYS A 320 -23.95 -16.23 -12.38
C LYS A 320 -23.01 -17.08 -11.52
N GLN A 321 -22.66 -16.56 -10.36
CA GLN A 321 -21.97 -17.31 -9.29
C GLN A 321 -20.76 -18.11 -9.77
N ILE A 322 -19.81 -17.48 -10.46
CA ILE A 322 -18.46 -18.03 -10.49
C ILE A 322 -17.74 -17.40 -9.31
N ALA A 323 -17.66 -18.19 -8.24
CA ALA A 323 -16.62 -18.06 -7.24
C ALA A 323 -15.32 -17.72 -7.98
N SER A 324 -14.79 -16.52 -7.72
CA SER A 324 -13.37 -16.17 -7.87
C SER A 324 -12.48 -17.39 -8.07
N ASN A 325 -11.97 -17.52 -9.28
CA ASN A 325 -11.08 -18.58 -9.68
C ASN A 325 -9.74 -17.99 -10.15
N GLU A 326 -9.14 -17.00 -9.47
CA GLU A 326 -7.77 -16.49 -9.80
C GLU A 326 -6.66 -17.25 -9.10
N LEU A 327 -5.61 -17.55 -9.86
CA LEU A 327 -4.48 -18.39 -9.47
C LEU A 327 -4.86 -19.85 -9.15
N ILE A 328 -3.94 -20.77 -9.46
CA ILE A 328 -3.94 -22.12 -8.88
C ILE A 328 -4.22 -22.06 -7.37
N GLU A 329 -3.78 -20.98 -6.73
CA GLU A 329 -4.02 -20.66 -5.33
C GLU A 329 -5.50 -20.44 -4.99
N ASP A 330 -6.30 -19.59 -5.65
CA ASP A 330 -7.71 -19.44 -5.27
C ASP A 330 -8.53 -20.69 -5.57
N ARG A 331 -8.22 -21.44 -6.64
CA ARG A 331 -8.86 -22.75 -6.87
C ARG A 331 -8.55 -23.73 -5.74
N ARG A 332 -7.31 -23.72 -5.25
CA ARG A 332 -6.92 -24.53 -4.10
C ARG A 332 -7.63 -24.04 -2.84
N LEU A 333 -7.70 -22.73 -2.59
CA LEU A 333 -8.42 -22.15 -1.46
C LEU A 333 -9.92 -22.52 -1.47
N ALA A 334 -10.57 -22.41 -2.62
CA ALA A 334 -11.95 -22.85 -2.81
C ALA A 334 -12.11 -24.34 -2.46
N SER A 335 -11.15 -25.17 -2.87
CA SER A 335 -11.21 -26.62 -2.62
C SER A 335 -10.81 -27.07 -1.21
N ILE A 336 -10.09 -26.23 -0.46
CA ILE A 336 -9.47 -26.56 0.83
C ILE A 336 -10.22 -25.91 2.01
N LEU A 337 -10.79 -24.73 1.78
CA LEU A 337 -11.40 -23.85 2.77
C LEU A 337 -12.73 -23.24 2.34
N GLU A 338 -13.23 -23.51 1.12
CA GLU A 338 -14.50 -22.96 0.62
C GLU A 338 -14.55 -21.41 0.61
N ILE A 339 -13.39 -20.78 0.43
CA ILE A 339 -13.25 -19.34 0.26
C ILE A 339 -12.85 -18.97 -1.16
N ARG A 340 -13.24 -17.76 -1.53
CA ARG A 340 -13.11 -17.17 -2.86
C ARG A 340 -11.66 -16.76 -3.19
N ARG A 341 -10.99 -16.14 -2.24
CA ARG A 341 -9.64 -15.59 -2.38
C ARG A 341 -9.02 -15.47 -1.00
N ASN A 342 -7.73 -15.20 -0.92
CA ASN A 342 -7.09 -14.86 0.35
C ASN A 342 -7.64 -13.54 0.91
N PRO A 343 -8.38 -13.54 2.04
CA PRO A 343 -8.93 -12.30 2.61
C PRO A 343 -7.91 -11.50 3.42
N PHE A 344 -6.75 -12.07 3.73
CA PHE A 344 -5.74 -11.48 4.61
C PHE A 344 -4.66 -10.68 3.87
N ALA A 345 -4.66 -10.71 2.53
CA ALA A 345 -3.69 -10.00 1.70
C ALA A 345 -3.78 -8.46 1.86
N VAL A 346 -4.97 -7.94 2.19
CA VAL A 346 -5.18 -6.50 2.41
C VAL A 346 -4.93 -6.16 3.88
N SER A 347 -3.74 -5.63 4.15
CA SER A 347 -3.30 -5.26 5.51
C SER A 347 -3.46 -3.76 5.87
N ASN A 348 -3.96 -2.94 4.93
CA ASN A 348 -4.27 -1.52 5.15
C ASN A 348 -5.78 -1.27 5.10
N ALA A 349 -6.30 -0.63 6.15
CA ALA A 349 -7.69 -0.23 6.31
C ALA A 349 -8.21 0.69 5.19
N GLU A 350 -7.34 1.55 4.66
CA GLU A 350 -7.70 2.51 3.60
C GLU A 350 -8.04 1.82 2.28
N LYS A 351 -7.48 0.63 2.07
CA LYS A 351 -7.71 -0.19 0.87
C LYS A 351 -9.00 -1.02 0.96
N LEU A 352 -9.67 -1.04 2.12
CA LEU A 352 -10.89 -1.83 2.31
C LEU A 352 -12.13 -1.03 1.90
N PRO A 353 -13.05 -1.64 1.11
CA PRO A 353 -14.35 -1.07 0.80
C PRO A 353 -15.16 -0.70 2.06
N ASN A 354 -15.94 0.38 1.98
CA ASN A 354 -16.70 0.90 3.12
C ASN A 354 -17.71 -0.11 3.70
N ASP A 355 -18.36 -0.91 2.86
CA ASP A 355 -19.27 -1.97 3.26
C ASP A 355 -18.56 -3.10 4.02
N LEU A 356 -17.33 -3.42 3.62
CA LEU A 356 -16.50 -4.42 4.29
C LEU A 356 -15.98 -3.92 5.63
N ILE A 357 -15.62 -2.63 5.74
CA ILE A 357 -15.16 -2.00 7.00
C ILE A 357 -16.17 -2.22 8.14
N LEU A 358 -17.46 -2.01 7.89
CA LEU A 358 -18.51 -2.18 8.89
C LEU A 358 -18.60 -3.64 9.38
N ASN A 359 -18.43 -4.58 8.45
CA ASN A 359 -18.51 -6.01 8.77
C ASN A 359 -17.28 -6.48 9.55
N LEU A 360 -16.09 -5.96 9.22
CA LEU A 360 -14.83 -6.38 9.83
C LEU A 360 -14.58 -5.77 11.21
N PHE A 361 -15.20 -4.65 11.55
CA PHE A 361 -15.00 -4.04 12.87
C PHE A 361 -15.46 -4.99 13.98
N VAL A 362 -14.57 -5.31 14.91
CA VAL A 362 -14.87 -6.20 16.04
C VAL A 362 -14.88 -5.37 17.31
N GLU A 363 -16.02 -5.39 17.99
CA GLU A 363 -16.16 -4.85 19.33
C GLU A 363 -15.69 -5.91 20.35
N ASP A 364 -14.79 -5.49 21.23
CA ASP A 364 -14.40 -6.19 22.45
C ASP A 364 -15.11 -5.47 23.60
N GLU A 365 -15.93 -6.21 24.35
CA GLU A 365 -16.71 -5.66 25.47
C GLU A 365 -15.83 -4.99 26.54
N ASP A 366 -14.58 -5.41 26.68
CA ASP A 366 -13.65 -4.95 27.71
C ASP A 366 -12.77 -3.78 27.26
N ARG A 367 -12.20 -3.83 26.04
CA ARG A 367 -11.24 -2.79 25.55
C ARG A 367 -11.76 -1.86 24.45
N HIS A 368 -12.59 -2.38 23.55
CA HIS A 368 -12.95 -1.67 22.31
C HIS A 368 -14.39 -1.14 22.32
N ARG A 369 -15.19 -1.48 23.33
CA ARG A 369 -16.55 -0.97 23.50
C ARG A 369 -16.65 0.57 23.51
N PRO A 370 -15.69 1.35 24.03
CA PRO A 370 -15.73 2.80 23.90
C PRO A 370 -15.37 3.30 22.49
N ALA A 371 -14.74 2.47 21.66
CA ALA A 371 -14.18 2.84 20.36
C ALA A 371 -15.21 3.04 19.25
N ASN A 372 -16.44 2.54 19.42
CA ASN A 372 -17.54 2.72 18.47
C ASN A 372 -18.43 3.94 18.77
N ARG A 373 -18.16 4.69 19.83
CA ARG A 373 -18.98 5.85 20.22
C ARG A 373 -18.77 7.01 19.27
N LEU A 374 -19.87 7.62 18.83
CA LEU A 374 -19.85 8.81 17.98
C LEU A 374 -19.73 10.12 18.79
N SER A 375 -19.78 10.07 20.11
CA SER A 375 -19.74 11.24 21.02
C SER A 375 -18.57 11.24 22.00
N GLY A 376 -18.25 12.44 22.49
CA GLY A 376 -17.17 12.71 23.44
C GLY A 376 -15.80 12.80 22.77
N ASP A 377 -14.80 13.26 23.50
CA ASP A 377 -13.40 13.25 23.05
C ASP A 377 -12.71 11.93 23.42
N ALA A 378 -11.79 11.48 22.56
CA ALA A 378 -10.94 10.34 22.88
C ALA A 378 -9.58 10.37 22.17
N ILE A 379 -8.58 9.85 22.88
CA ILE A 379 -7.25 9.55 22.35
C ILE A 379 -7.16 8.04 22.13
N VAL A 380 -6.98 7.65 20.87
CA VAL A 380 -6.83 6.25 20.44
C VAL A 380 -5.34 5.92 20.38
N ARG A 381 -4.89 5.04 21.25
CA ARG A 381 -3.47 4.67 21.39
C ARG A 381 -3.23 3.25 20.94
N GLY A 382 -2.03 3.03 20.41
CA GLY A 382 -1.47 1.71 20.28
C GLY A 382 -0.26 1.68 19.35
N LYS A 383 0.58 0.65 19.45
CA LYS A 383 1.70 0.35 18.55
C LYS A 383 1.33 0.42 17.07
N ARG A 384 2.33 0.52 16.20
CA ARG A 384 2.09 0.54 14.75
C ARG A 384 1.40 -0.77 14.32
N GLY A 385 0.30 -0.65 13.58
CA GLY A 385 -0.49 -1.81 13.12
C GLY A 385 -1.52 -2.36 14.13
N SER A 386 -1.78 -1.69 15.26
CA SER A 386 -2.82 -2.08 16.23
C SER A 386 -4.28 -1.91 15.75
N GLY A 387 -4.51 -1.30 14.59
CA GLY A 387 -5.87 -1.09 14.04
C GLY A 387 -6.46 0.31 14.26
N LYS A 388 -5.64 1.32 14.62
CA LYS A 388 -6.07 2.73 14.77
C LYS A 388 -6.82 3.27 13.55
N THR A 389 -6.25 3.11 12.35
CA THR A 389 -6.89 3.54 11.10
C THR A 389 -8.17 2.75 10.81
N MET A 390 -8.23 1.45 11.12
CA MET A 390 -9.49 0.67 11.03
C MET A 390 -10.59 1.27 11.91
N CYS A 391 -10.23 1.67 13.15
CA CYS A 391 -11.17 2.30 14.08
C CYS A 391 -11.70 3.63 13.54
N LEU A 392 -10.83 4.51 13.04
CA LEU A 392 -11.26 5.78 12.47
C LEU A 392 -12.12 5.58 11.22
N ARG A 393 -11.70 4.70 10.30
CA ARG A 393 -12.47 4.36 9.09
C ARG A 393 -13.84 3.81 9.42
N TYR A 394 -13.95 2.95 10.43
CA TYR A 394 -15.23 2.47 10.91
C TYR A 394 -16.13 3.61 11.38
N LEU A 395 -15.61 4.50 12.23
CA LEU A 395 -16.37 5.65 12.75
C LEU A 395 -16.81 6.60 11.63
N ASP A 396 -15.98 6.80 10.61
CA ASP A 396 -16.31 7.63 9.45
C ASP A 396 -17.48 7.04 8.66
N VAL A 397 -17.40 5.76 8.29
CA VAL A 397 -18.44 5.07 7.52
C VAL A 397 -19.74 4.94 8.34
N PHE A 398 -19.62 4.44 9.58
CA PHE A 398 -20.76 4.25 10.47
C PHE A 398 -21.45 5.58 10.84
N GLY A 399 -20.65 6.60 11.15
CA GLY A 399 -21.12 7.95 11.45
C GLY A 399 -21.82 8.57 10.25
N SER A 400 -21.28 8.41 9.04
CA SER A 400 -21.87 8.97 7.81
C SER A 400 -23.22 8.33 7.49
N ILE A 401 -23.32 7.00 7.59
CA ILE A 401 -24.60 6.28 7.42
C ILE A 401 -25.62 6.72 8.48
N SER A 402 -25.18 6.85 9.74
CA SER A 402 -26.04 7.30 10.84
C SER A 402 -26.54 8.73 10.63
N PHE A 403 -25.67 9.62 10.15
CA PHE A 403 -26.01 10.99 9.79
C PHE A 403 -27.05 11.05 8.66
N GLN A 404 -26.77 10.39 7.54
CA GLN A 404 -27.67 10.36 6.37
C GLN A 404 -29.06 9.84 6.76
N ARG A 405 -29.11 8.76 7.55
CA ARG A 405 -30.36 8.20 8.05
C ARG A 405 -31.13 9.17 8.96
N ALA A 406 -30.45 9.82 9.90
CA ALA A 406 -31.09 10.76 10.81
C ALA A 406 -31.70 11.95 10.06
N VAL A 407 -30.99 12.52 9.08
CA VAL A 407 -31.51 13.63 8.27
C VAL A 407 -32.71 13.17 7.41
N ALA A 408 -32.66 11.96 6.84
CA ALA A 408 -33.78 11.38 6.11
C ALA A 408 -35.03 11.18 7.02
N GLU A 409 -34.82 10.78 8.28
CA GLU A 409 -35.85 10.65 9.31
C GLU A 409 -36.27 11.99 9.95
N ARG A 410 -35.66 13.12 9.53
CA ARG A 410 -35.87 14.47 10.08
C ARG A 410 -35.61 14.55 11.59
N LYS A 411 -34.57 13.87 12.05
CA LYS A 411 -34.06 13.92 13.42
C LYS A 411 -32.62 14.44 13.42
N PRO A 412 -32.16 15.09 14.50
CA PRO A 412 -30.74 15.40 14.64
C PRO A 412 -29.93 14.10 14.75
N ALA A 413 -28.83 14.02 14.00
CA ALA A 413 -27.84 12.98 14.15
C ALA A 413 -26.98 13.23 15.41
N GLU A 414 -26.39 12.18 15.97
CA GLU A 414 -25.40 12.36 17.04
C GLU A 414 -24.19 13.17 16.54
N CYS A 415 -23.71 12.89 15.32
CA CYS A 415 -22.60 13.66 14.76
C CYS A 415 -22.59 13.71 13.23
N LEU A 416 -21.79 14.65 12.70
CA LEU A 416 -21.22 14.57 11.35
C LEU A 416 -19.73 14.17 11.47
N PRO A 417 -19.31 12.98 11.00
CA PRO A 417 -17.90 12.62 11.02
C PRO A 417 -17.09 13.38 9.96
N VAL A 418 -15.84 13.68 10.30
CA VAL A 418 -14.88 14.35 9.42
C VAL A 418 -13.54 13.65 9.56
N SER A 419 -13.17 12.87 8.56
CA SER A 419 -11.82 12.30 8.43
C SER A 419 -10.80 13.40 8.17
N VAL A 420 -9.85 13.55 9.08
CA VAL A 420 -8.76 14.51 9.00
C VAL A 420 -7.46 13.80 8.65
N ASN A 421 -7.05 13.94 7.39
CA ASN A 421 -5.81 13.35 6.91
C ASN A 421 -4.66 14.35 6.99
N LEU A 422 -3.83 14.25 8.05
CA LEU A 422 -2.67 15.11 8.24
C LEU A 422 -1.52 14.81 7.26
N SER A 423 -1.48 13.64 6.63
CA SER A 423 -0.39 13.23 5.73
C SER A 423 -0.34 14.05 4.43
N VAL A 424 -1.39 14.82 4.14
CA VAL A 424 -1.44 15.72 2.97
C VAL A 424 -0.62 17.00 3.17
N LEU A 425 -0.24 17.31 4.41
CA LEU A 425 0.58 18.49 4.71
C LEU A 425 2.02 18.26 4.26
N HIS A 426 2.54 19.16 3.42
CA HIS A 426 3.95 19.12 3.05
C HIS A 426 4.84 19.68 4.16
N GLN A 427 6.10 19.23 4.24
CA GLN A 427 7.08 19.77 5.19
C GLN A 427 7.26 21.29 5.07
N SER A 428 7.10 21.86 3.87
CA SER A 428 7.13 23.31 3.65
C SER A 428 5.98 24.06 4.32
N GLU A 429 4.83 23.41 4.52
CA GLU A 429 3.66 23.98 5.19
C GLU A 429 3.77 23.81 6.71
N ILE A 430 4.22 22.63 7.16
CA ILE A 430 4.43 22.33 8.57
C ILE A 430 5.55 23.20 9.15
N GLY A 431 6.60 23.47 8.36
CA GLY A 431 7.78 24.20 8.78
C GLY A 431 8.60 23.46 9.86
N HIS A 432 9.51 24.18 10.50
CA HIS A 432 10.38 23.64 11.56
C HIS A 432 10.00 24.12 12.98
N ASP A 433 9.06 25.06 13.10
CA ASP A 433 8.62 25.60 14.38
C ASP A 433 7.19 25.16 14.74
N ALA A 434 6.84 25.26 16.02
CA ALA A 434 5.53 24.82 16.50
C ALA A 434 4.38 25.65 15.94
N LYS A 435 4.60 26.94 15.64
CA LYS A 435 3.54 27.85 15.20
C LYS A 435 3.15 27.56 13.76
N SER A 436 4.11 27.32 12.87
CA SER A 436 3.80 26.92 11.49
C SER A 436 3.02 25.62 11.43
N ALA A 437 3.41 24.62 12.24
CA ALA A 437 2.70 23.35 12.38
C ALA A 437 1.26 23.54 12.87
N TYR A 438 1.08 24.40 13.89
CA TYR A 438 -0.23 24.78 14.42
C TYR A 438 -1.13 25.40 13.35
N ASP A 439 -0.62 26.40 12.63
CA ASP A 439 -1.38 27.16 11.63
C ASP A 439 -1.77 26.25 10.44
N ALA A 440 -0.86 25.37 10.01
CA ALA A 440 -1.14 24.38 8.96
C ALA A 440 -2.25 23.39 9.39
N ALA A 441 -2.16 22.85 10.61
CA ALA A 441 -3.15 21.92 11.15
C ALA A 441 -4.54 22.57 11.30
N GLU A 442 -4.61 23.81 11.79
CA GLU A 442 -5.88 24.54 11.89
C GLU A 442 -6.53 24.74 10.52
N ASN A 443 -5.75 25.17 9.52
CA ASN A 443 -6.27 25.40 8.18
C ASN A 443 -6.80 24.12 7.53
N LEU A 444 -6.05 23.02 7.64
CA LEU A 444 -6.46 21.73 7.10
C LEU A 444 -7.78 21.24 7.73
N ILE A 445 -7.92 21.32 9.06
CA ILE A 445 -9.19 20.95 9.73
C ILE A 445 -10.34 21.81 9.20
N CYS A 446 -10.13 23.12 9.08
CA CYS A 446 -11.15 24.03 8.59
C CYS A 446 -11.62 23.64 7.18
N ASP A 447 -10.68 23.34 6.29
CA ASP A 447 -10.97 22.95 4.91
C ASP A 447 -11.71 21.61 4.85
N GLN A 448 -11.24 20.59 5.57
CA GLN A 448 -11.86 19.26 5.57
C GLN A 448 -13.24 19.23 6.23
N VAL A 449 -13.50 20.09 7.22
CA VAL A 449 -14.86 20.27 7.79
C VAL A 449 -15.81 20.86 6.75
N LEU A 450 -15.37 21.90 6.01
CA LEU A 450 -16.20 22.53 4.97
C LEU A 450 -16.47 21.58 3.80
N ASP A 451 -15.49 20.79 3.42
CA ASP A 451 -15.61 19.75 2.40
C ASP A 451 -16.57 18.66 2.84
N ALA A 452 -16.46 18.17 4.08
CA ALA A 452 -17.37 17.17 4.62
C ALA A 452 -18.83 17.65 4.65
N ILE A 453 -19.08 18.90 5.06
CA ILE A 453 -20.42 19.48 5.01
C ILE A 453 -20.94 19.59 3.57
N THR A 454 -20.07 19.93 2.62
CA THR A 454 -20.45 20.04 1.20
C THR A 454 -20.75 18.66 0.61
N ARG A 455 -19.96 17.63 0.94
CA ARG A 455 -20.23 16.23 0.58
C ARG A 455 -21.56 15.76 1.18
N ALA A 456 -21.79 16.02 2.46
CA ALA A 456 -23.04 15.67 3.14
C ALA A 456 -24.28 16.29 2.46
N ASP A 457 -24.21 17.53 1.98
CA ASP A 457 -25.30 18.16 1.21
C ASP A 457 -25.57 17.43 -0.12
N SER A 458 -24.50 17.02 -0.81
CA SER A 458 -24.60 16.29 -2.07
C SER A 458 -25.17 14.87 -1.89
N GLU A 459 -24.86 14.21 -0.78
CA GLU A 459 -25.27 12.83 -0.49
C GLU A 459 -26.71 12.76 0.03
N VAL A 460 -27.08 13.65 0.97
CA VAL A 460 -28.40 13.62 1.62
C VAL A 460 -29.49 14.22 0.71
N GLN A 461 -29.13 15.15 -0.17
CA GLN A 461 -30.03 15.80 -1.13
C GLN A 461 -31.31 16.41 -0.51
N SER A 462 -31.26 16.81 0.76
CA SER A 462 -32.38 17.43 1.48
C SER A 462 -32.43 18.94 1.20
N PRO A 463 -33.52 19.50 0.65
CA PRO A 463 -33.63 20.93 0.39
C PRO A 463 -33.49 21.78 1.66
N SER A 464 -33.99 21.29 2.80
CA SER A 464 -33.87 21.98 4.08
C SER A 464 -32.43 22.03 4.57
N PHE A 465 -31.69 20.93 4.43
CA PHE A 465 -30.29 20.86 4.81
C PHE A 465 -29.43 21.75 3.90
N ARG A 466 -29.70 21.75 2.59
CA ARG A 466 -29.05 22.65 1.63
C ARG A 466 -29.22 24.12 1.97
N ASP A 467 -30.43 24.54 2.33
CA ASP A 467 -30.71 25.91 2.77
C ASP A 467 -29.95 26.26 4.06
N ALA A 468 -29.89 25.33 5.01
CA ALA A 468 -29.11 25.49 6.24
C ALA A 468 -27.60 25.61 5.97
N VAL A 469 -27.05 24.78 5.07
CA VAL A 469 -25.64 24.87 4.62
C VAL A 469 -25.36 26.18 3.91
N PHE A 470 -26.29 26.67 3.08
CA PHE A 470 -26.17 27.96 2.43
C PHE A 470 -26.11 29.11 3.45
N LYS A 471 -27.02 29.11 4.44
CA LYS A 471 -27.02 30.09 5.54
C LYS A 471 -25.75 30.01 6.39
N MET A 472 -25.26 28.81 6.68
CA MET A 472 -23.98 28.59 7.35
C MET A 472 -22.83 29.24 6.58
N LYS A 473 -22.73 29.01 5.25
CA LYS A 473 -21.69 29.62 4.40
C LYS A 473 -21.81 31.14 4.34
N GLN A 474 -23.03 31.71 4.30
CA GLN A 474 -23.23 33.16 4.39
C GLN A 474 -22.76 33.72 5.72
N ARG A 475 -23.09 33.05 6.83
CA ARG A 475 -22.66 33.46 8.16
C ARG A 475 -21.15 33.42 8.32
N LEU A 476 -20.49 32.38 7.78
CA LEU A 476 -19.04 32.27 7.79
C LEU A 476 -18.37 33.45 7.08
N ARG A 477 -18.86 33.85 5.89
CA ARG A 477 -18.35 35.03 5.17
C ARG A 477 -18.46 36.33 5.97
N VAL A 478 -19.52 36.48 6.77
CA VAL A 478 -19.66 37.63 7.68
C VAL A 478 -18.62 37.58 8.80
N LEU A 479 -18.34 36.38 9.33
CA LEU A 479 -17.37 36.18 10.40
C LEU A 479 -15.90 36.28 9.92
N GLU A 480 -15.61 36.06 8.64
CA GLU A 480 -14.25 36.18 8.08
C GLU A 480 -13.59 37.52 8.42
N GLY A 481 -14.36 38.63 8.37
CA GLY A 481 -13.90 39.98 8.71
C GLY A 481 -13.76 40.30 10.20
N SER A 482 -14.08 39.35 11.09
CA SER A 482 -13.96 39.52 12.55
C SER A 482 -12.64 38.98 13.10
N SER A 483 -12.21 39.44 14.29
CA SER A 483 -11.04 38.91 14.98
C SER A 483 -11.31 37.52 15.57
N GLY A 484 -10.33 36.61 15.48
CA GLY A 484 -10.40 35.27 16.08
C GLY A 484 -9.93 34.18 15.12
N ALA A 485 -9.71 32.99 15.67
CA ALA A 485 -9.28 31.80 14.94
C ALA A 485 -10.32 31.37 13.89
N ARG A 486 -9.84 30.79 12.79
CA ARG A 486 -10.69 30.37 11.66
C ARG A 486 -11.63 29.25 12.11
N LEU A 487 -11.11 28.32 12.90
CA LEU A 487 -11.90 27.20 13.42
C LEU A 487 -13.06 27.66 14.31
N SER A 488 -12.83 28.68 15.15
CA SER A 488 -13.89 29.26 16.00
C SER A 488 -15.01 29.90 15.17
N LYS A 489 -14.67 30.56 14.06
CA LYS A 489 -15.65 31.15 13.14
C LYS A 489 -16.51 30.09 12.47
N ILE A 490 -15.89 28.99 12.02
CA ILE A 490 -16.61 27.83 11.46
C ILE A 490 -17.54 27.23 12.52
N GLY A 491 -17.05 27.00 13.73
CA GLY A 491 -17.87 26.45 14.82
C GLY A 491 -19.09 27.30 15.15
N ILE A 492 -18.96 28.63 15.19
CA ILE A 492 -20.11 29.55 15.36
C ILE A 492 -21.10 29.39 14.21
N ALA A 493 -20.64 29.41 12.96
CA ALA A 493 -21.51 29.30 11.80
C ALA A 493 -22.26 27.95 11.77
N ILE A 494 -21.59 26.85 12.12
CA ILE A 494 -22.19 25.52 12.26
C ILE A 494 -23.24 25.53 13.37
N ARG A 495 -22.91 26.01 14.56
CA ARG A 495 -23.82 26.01 15.71
C ARG A 495 -25.10 26.80 15.45
N GLU A 496 -24.99 27.95 14.78
CA GLU A 496 -26.15 28.80 14.49
C GLU A 496 -27.08 28.24 13.40
N ASN A 497 -26.57 27.39 12.49
CA ASN A 497 -27.31 27.03 11.27
C ASN A 497 -27.52 25.51 11.08
N LEU A 498 -26.64 24.66 11.62
CA LEU A 498 -26.64 23.22 11.40
C LEU A 498 -26.99 22.39 12.65
N SER A 499 -27.13 23.02 13.82
CA SER A 499 -27.53 22.32 15.06
C SER A 499 -28.86 21.55 14.99
N PRO A 500 -29.84 21.85 14.11
CA PRO A 500 -31.02 21.01 13.95
C PRO A 500 -30.73 19.64 13.30
N TYR A 501 -29.56 19.47 12.68
CA TYR A 501 -29.21 18.29 11.89
C TYR A 501 -28.19 17.38 12.57
N PHE A 502 -27.34 17.91 13.44
CA PHE A 502 -26.41 17.12 14.23
C PHE A 502 -25.96 17.86 15.50
N ASP A 503 -25.60 17.12 16.55
CA ASP A 503 -25.16 17.69 17.83
C ASP A 503 -23.72 18.23 17.77
N HIS A 504 -22.80 17.48 17.14
CA HIS A 504 -21.41 17.88 16.96
C HIS A 504 -20.78 17.37 15.67
N VAL A 505 -19.64 17.96 15.32
CA VAL A 505 -18.71 17.47 14.30
C VAL A 505 -17.70 16.56 15.00
N LEU A 506 -17.55 15.33 14.52
CA LEU A 506 -16.58 14.37 15.05
C LEU A 506 -15.32 14.38 14.17
N LEU A 507 -14.26 15.02 14.63
CA LEU A 507 -12.97 15.07 13.94
C LEU A 507 -12.20 13.76 14.18
N LEU A 508 -12.00 12.98 13.12
CA LEU A 508 -11.28 11.71 13.11
C LEU A 508 -9.85 11.97 12.60
N ILE A 509 -8.91 12.21 13.50
CA ILE A 509 -7.57 12.71 13.17
C ILE A 509 -6.57 11.56 13.26
N ASP A 510 -5.99 11.16 12.12
CA ASP A 510 -4.97 10.11 12.06
C ASP A 510 -3.54 10.68 12.10
N GLU A 511 -2.59 9.92 12.64
CA GLU A 511 -1.14 10.11 12.43
C GLU A 511 -0.47 11.39 12.99
N VAL A 512 -0.97 11.93 14.09
CA VAL A 512 -0.48 13.24 14.59
C VAL A 512 1.00 13.22 14.97
N ALA A 513 1.45 12.17 15.65
CA ALA A 513 2.82 12.06 16.14
C ALA A 513 3.86 11.82 15.03
N THR A 514 3.45 11.26 13.88
CA THR A 514 4.34 10.98 12.76
C THR A 514 4.50 12.18 11.83
N VAL A 515 3.51 13.08 11.79
CA VAL A 515 3.50 14.25 10.91
C VAL A 515 4.21 15.46 11.54
N PHE A 516 4.03 15.70 12.84
CA PHE A 516 4.52 16.93 13.49
C PHE A 516 5.86 16.77 14.21
N PRO A 517 6.71 17.82 14.23
CA PRO A 517 8.00 17.78 14.92
C PRO A 517 7.84 17.75 16.44
N ARG A 518 8.81 17.17 17.17
CA ARG A 518 8.80 17.10 18.64
C ARG A 518 8.56 18.46 19.33
N VAL A 519 9.09 19.55 18.77
CA VAL A 519 8.90 20.91 19.30
C VAL A 519 7.42 21.32 19.37
N PHE A 520 6.58 20.83 18.45
CA PHE A 520 5.14 21.10 18.45
C PHE A 520 4.45 20.54 19.70
N PHE A 521 4.90 19.39 20.21
CA PHE A 521 4.32 18.76 21.40
C PHE A 521 4.79 19.40 22.70
N ASN A 522 6.00 19.95 22.70
CA ASN A 522 6.62 20.56 23.89
C ASN A 522 6.32 22.07 24.04
N GLU A 523 5.89 22.75 22.97
CA GLU A 523 5.66 24.21 22.99
C GLU A 523 4.32 24.57 23.68
N PRO A 524 4.32 25.34 24.79
CA PRO A 524 3.11 25.58 25.57
C PRO A 524 2.11 26.55 24.92
N LYS A 525 2.58 27.51 24.09
CA LYS A 525 1.72 28.60 23.60
C LYS A 525 1.07 28.31 22.25
N ASN A 526 1.84 27.74 21.34
CA ASN A 526 1.41 27.46 19.96
C ASN A 526 1.66 25.99 19.59
N GLY A 527 1.72 25.09 20.58
CA GLY A 527 1.89 23.67 20.34
C GLY A 527 0.59 22.87 20.46
N PHE A 528 0.73 21.55 20.56
CA PHE A 528 -0.35 20.57 20.61
C PHE A 528 -1.44 20.90 21.66
N VAL A 529 -1.03 21.29 22.87
CA VAL A 529 -1.97 21.64 23.95
C VAL A 529 -2.83 22.84 23.59
N ALA A 530 -2.24 23.88 23.01
CA ALA A 530 -2.97 25.06 22.58
C ALA A 530 -3.95 24.72 21.45
N TRP A 531 -3.52 23.86 20.52
CA TRP A 531 -4.32 23.41 19.38
C TRP A 531 -5.55 22.60 19.83
N MET A 532 -5.37 21.63 20.72
CA MET A 532 -6.48 20.86 21.29
C MET A 532 -7.44 21.76 22.08
N ASN A 533 -6.92 22.73 22.83
CA ASN A 533 -7.75 23.71 23.52
C ASN A 533 -8.54 24.60 22.54
N LEU A 534 -7.93 25.00 21.41
CA LEU A 534 -8.61 25.73 20.36
C LEU A 534 -9.79 24.91 19.82
N ILE A 535 -9.58 23.64 19.46
CA ILE A 535 -10.63 22.77 18.93
C ILE A 535 -11.80 22.67 19.92
N ARG A 536 -11.51 22.33 21.17
CA ARG A 536 -12.55 22.16 22.22
C ARG A 536 -13.34 23.45 22.49
N ASN A 537 -12.67 24.59 22.51
CA ASN A 537 -13.32 25.89 22.76
C ASN A 537 -14.04 26.45 21.52
N SER A 538 -13.70 25.95 20.33
CA SER A 538 -14.27 26.38 19.05
C SER A 538 -15.58 25.66 18.70
N GLY A 539 -16.17 24.88 19.62
CA GLY A 539 -17.19 23.88 19.34
C GLY A 539 -18.29 24.25 18.30
N PRO A 540 -18.92 23.26 17.65
CA PRO A 540 -19.26 21.97 18.27
C PRO A 540 -18.39 20.83 17.75
N PHE A 541 -17.13 20.72 18.21
CA PHE A 541 -16.17 19.72 17.75
C PHE A 541 -15.86 18.73 18.87
N ASN A 542 -15.95 17.44 18.56
CA ASN A 542 -15.39 16.34 19.34
C ASN A 542 -14.24 15.72 18.55
N THR A 543 -13.30 15.08 19.25
CA THR A 543 -12.09 14.52 18.65
C THR A 543 -11.94 13.02 18.87
N ARG A 544 -11.47 12.31 17.84
CA ARG A 544 -10.90 10.96 17.89
C ARG A 544 -9.51 11.05 17.32
N LEU A 545 -8.53 11.13 18.20
CA LEU A 545 -7.16 11.44 17.86
C LEU A 545 -6.30 10.18 17.98
N THR A 546 -5.65 9.73 16.91
CA THR A 546 -4.72 8.61 16.99
C THR A 546 -3.31 9.07 17.32
N ILE A 547 -2.66 8.37 18.25
CA ILE A 547 -1.28 8.64 18.66
C ILE A 547 -0.50 7.32 18.72
N TYR A 548 0.75 7.34 18.27
CA TYR A 548 1.68 6.20 18.33
C TYR A 548 2.54 6.27 19.60
N PRO A 549 2.68 5.17 20.36
CA PRO A 549 3.56 5.10 21.52
C PRO A 549 5.02 4.90 21.12
N ASN A 550 5.92 5.18 22.07
CA ASN A 550 7.40 5.13 22.03
C ASN A 550 8.13 6.46 21.86
N ASP A 551 7.44 7.54 21.46
CA ASP A 551 7.67 8.90 22.01
C ASP A 551 6.70 9.94 21.42
N VAL A 552 6.12 10.78 22.28
CA VAL A 552 5.68 12.14 21.89
C VAL A 552 6.12 13.25 22.89
N SER A 553 6.59 13.08 24.13
CA SER A 553 7.35 12.03 24.82
C SER A 553 6.69 11.61 26.14
N ASP A 554 6.14 10.39 26.29
CA ASP A 554 5.32 9.96 27.47
C ASP A 554 4.16 10.89 27.96
N MET A 555 3.85 11.97 27.22
CA MET A 555 3.43 13.27 27.79
C MET A 555 1.92 13.57 27.87
N LEU A 556 1.02 12.66 27.51
CA LEU A 556 -0.42 12.95 27.51
C LEU A 556 -1.22 12.02 28.43
N ASN A 557 -0.70 11.69 29.61
CA ASN A 557 -1.45 10.95 30.65
C ASN A 557 -2.61 11.76 31.30
N GLU A 558 -3.08 12.81 30.63
CA GLU A 558 -4.14 13.67 31.14
C GLU A 558 -5.49 13.30 30.50
N ASP A 559 -6.48 12.94 31.32
CA ASP A 559 -7.88 12.69 30.90
C ASP A 559 -8.60 13.93 30.33
N ARG A 560 -7.93 15.08 30.33
CA ARG A 560 -8.50 16.38 29.98
C ARG A 560 -8.79 16.58 28.49
N PHE A 561 -8.22 15.72 27.64
CA PHE A 561 -8.44 15.72 26.19
C PHE A 561 -9.32 14.55 25.73
N GLY A 562 -10.05 13.93 26.67
CA GLY A 562 -10.96 12.84 26.40
C GLY A 562 -10.52 11.51 26.99
N SER A 563 -11.38 10.52 26.81
CA SER A 563 -11.12 9.14 27.26
C SER A 563 -9.96 8.51 26.50
N ILE A 564 -9.21 7.63 27.17
CA ILE A 564 -8.14 6.85 26.54
C ILE A 564 -8.73 5.54 26.02
N ILE A 565 -8.56 5.28 24.72
CA ILE A 565 -8.91 4.01 24.08
C ILE A 565 -7.59 3.31 23.73
N ASN A 566 -7.27 2.21 24.40
CA ASN A 566 -6.06 1.44 24.13
C ASN A 566 -6.38 0.24 23.23
N LEU A 567 -5.78 0.23 22.03
CA LEU A 567 -5.94 -0.85 21.05
C LEU A 567 -4.81 -1.91 21.14
N GLU A 568 -3.93 -1.82 22.13
CA GLU A 568 -2.88 -2.82 22.33
C GLU A 568 -3.38 -4.02 23.10
N TYR A 569 -2.81 -5.17 22.76
CA TYR A 569 -2.86 -6.38 23.57
C TYR A 569 -1.42 -6.78 23.88
N ASP A 570 -1.15 -7.15 25.11
CA ASP A 570 0.11 -7.78 25.50
C ASP A 570 -0.07 -9.30 25.62
N PRO A 571 0.47 -10.12 24.70
CA PRO A 571 0.36 -11.58 24.82
C PRO A 571 1.11 -12.18 26.03
N HIS A 572 1.94 -11.40 26.72
CA HIS A 572 2.58 -11.80 27.97
C HIS A 572 1.64 -11.68 29.18
N ASP A 573 0.63 -10.81 29.12
CA ASP A 573 -0.38 -10.66 30.16
C ASP A 573 -1.54 -11.64 29.92
N GLU A 574 -1.88 -12.41 30.96
CA GLU A 574 -2.91 -13.45 30.83
C GLU A 574 -4.32 -12.88 30.63
N THR A 575 -4.59 -11.68 31.15
CA THR A 575 -5.87 -10.97 31.01
C THR A 575 -6.01 -10.40 29.61
N ASP A 576 -4.96 -9.72 29.12
CA ASP A 576 -4.89 -9.21 27.75
C ASP A 576 -5.08 -10.33 26.73
N LEU A 577 -4.39 -11.46 26.89
CA LEU A 577 -4.52 -12.60 26.00
C LEU A 577 -5.94 -13.20 26.02
N ALA A 578 -6.59 -13.20 27.19
CA ALA A 578 -7.96 -13.70 27.34
C ALA A 578 -8.98 -12.86 26.57
N SER A 579 -8.78 -11.54 26.48
CA SER A 579 -9.58 -10.62 25.66
C SER A 579 -9.15 -10.61 24.19
N PHE A 580 -7.84 -10.72 23.91
CA PHE A 580 -7.30 -10.69 22.55
C PHE A 580 -7.75 -11.89 21.72
N ARG A 581 -7.78 -13.08 22.31
CA ARG A 581 -8.15 -14.31 21.62
C ARG A 581 -9.55 -14.27 20.98
N PRO A 582 -10.64 -13.95 21.71
CA PRO A 582 -11.97 -13.84 21.10
C PRO A 582 -12.06 -12.70 20.08
N TYR A 583 -11.40 -11.56 20.33
CA TYR A 583 -11.30 -10.48 19.35
C TYR A 583 -10.67 -10.96 18.03
N ALA A 584 -9.50 -11.59 18.11
CA ALA A 584 -8.77 -12.10 16.96
C ALA A 584 -9.56 -13.19 16.23
N SER A 585 -10.16 -14.14 16.96
CA SER A 585 -11.01 -15.18 16.37
C SER A 585 -12.16 -14.57 15.57
N ASN A 586 -12.90 -13.64 16.16
CA ASN A 586 -14.04 -12.99 15.50
C ASN A 586 -13.59 -12.20 14.26
N LEU A 587 -12.45 -11.50 14.36
CA LEU A 587 -11.89 -10.77 13.22
C LEU A 587 -11.55 -11.72 12.07
N VAL A 588 -10.87 -12.84 12.35
CA VAL A 588 -10.55 -13.86 11.34
C VAL A 588 -11.82 -14.45 10.72
N ASP A 589 -12.80 -14.81 11.55
CA ASP A 589 -14.07 -15.39 11.10
C ASP A 589 -14.81 -14.42 10.17
N LYS A 590 -14.84 -13.12 10.49
CA LYS A 590 -15.42 -12.08 9.63
C LYS A 590 -14.68 -11.94 8.30
N TYR A 591 -13.34 -11.99 8.31
CA TYR A 591 -12.55 -11.97 7.07
C TYR A 591 -12.85 -13.19 6.19
N LEU A 592 -12.85 -14.40 6.77
CA LEU A 592 -13.17 -15.63 6.05
C LEU A 592 -14.61 -15.62 5.51
N ALA A 593 -15.58 -15.18 6.32
CA ALA A 593 -16.96 -15.05 5.92
C ALA A 593 -17.16 -14.06 4.76
N SER A 594 -16.42 -12.94 4.75
CA SER A 594 -16.51 -11.92 3.70
C SER A 594 -16.15 -12.44 2.30
N VAL A 595 -15.38 -13.54 2.25
CA VAL A 595 -14.96 -14.19 1.01
C VAL A 595 -15.49 -15.62 0.90
N ALA A 596 -16.46 -16.02 1.71
CA ALA A 596 -17.00 -17.37 1.65
C ALA A 596 -17.69 -17.65 0.30
N ILE A 597 -17.57 -18.87 -0.20
CA ILE A 597 -18.35 -19.33 -1.36
C ILE A 597 -19.82 -19.48 -0.96
N TYR A 598 -20.07 -20.06 0.22
CA TYR A 598 -21.41 -20.30 0.76
C TYR A 598 -21.70 -19.39 1.96
N ALA A 599 -22.81 -18.64 1.90
CA ALA A 599 -23.19 -17.69 2.95
C ALA A 599 -23.80 -18.35 4.20
N ASP A 600 -24.43 -19.52 4.04
CA ASP A 600 -25.15 -20.19 5.13
C ASP A 600 -24.23 -20.87 6.15
N ASN A 601 -23.00 -21.17 5.76
CA ASN A 601 -22.00 -21.80 6.63
C ASN A 601 -20.59 -21.35 6.24
N PRO A 602 -20.20 -20.10 6.55
CA PRO A 602 -18.88 -19.60 6.21
C PRO A 602 -17.79 -20.33 7.03
N PRO A 603 -16.61 -20.53 6.44
CA PRO A 603 -15.45 -21.05 7.17
C PRO A 603 -15.03 -20.09 8.28
N ASN A 604 -14.48 -20.65 9.34
CA ASN A 604 -13.99 -19.95 10.53
C ASN A 604 -12.55 -20.36 10.85
N ILE A 605 -11.96 -19.77 11.88
CA ILE A 605 -10.57 -20.03 12.31
C ILE A 605 -10.30 -21.53 12.57
N GLN A 606 -11.28 -22.29 13.06
CA GLN A 606 -11.12 -23.73 13.32
C GLN A 606 -11.03 -24.54 12.02
N ASN A 607 -11.58 -24.03 10.92
CA ASN A 607 -11.35 -24.62 9.60
C ASN A 607 -9.92 -24.35 9.11
N LEU A 608 -9.28 -23.26 9.55
CA LEU A 608 -7.92 -22.88 9.16
C LEU A 608 -6.85 -23.60 9.99
N MET A 609 -6.99 -23.65 11.32
CA MET A 609 -5.98 -24.19 12.25
C MET A 609 -6.57 -24.73 13.55
N ALA A 610 -5.79 -25.55 14.27
CA ALA A 610 -6.20 -26.09 15.57
C ALA A 610 -6.39 -24.97 16.61
N CYS A 611 -7.56 -24.97 17.26
CA CYS A 611 -8.02 -23.93 18.21
C CYS A 611 -8.62 -24.53 19.49
N ASP A 612 -8.20 -25.74 19.86
CA ASP A 612 -8.84 -26.61 20.85
C ASP A 612 -8.53 -26.26 22.31
N LYS A 613 -7.74 -25.21 22.57
CA LYS A 613 -7.28 -24.80 23.91
C LYS A 613 -6.51 -25.92 24.64
N SER A 614 -5.87 -26.81 23.88
CA SER A 614 -4.99 -27.85 24.41
C SER A 614 -3.52 -27.46 24.27
N GLU A 615 -2.61 -28.39 24.56
CA GLU A 615 -1.18 -28.21 24.25
C GLU A 615 -0.89 -28.12 22.75
N GLU A 616 -1.83 -28.55 21.91
CA GLU A 616 -1.73 -28.53 20.45
C GLU A 616 -2.42 -27.30 19.83
N ASP A 617 -2.73 -26.29 20.64
CA ASP A 617 -3.37 -25.05 20.20
C ASP A 617 -2.44 -24.24 19.29
N ALA A 618 -2.69 -24.34 17.99
CA ALA A 618 -1.91 -23.67 16.96
C ALA A 618 -2.24 -22.17 16.90
N PHE A 619 -3.50 -21.79 17.14
CA PHE A 619 -3.91 -20.39 17.13
C PHE A 619 -3.26 -19.58 18.26
N GLU A 620 -3.08 -20.18 19.44
CA GLU A 620 -2.32 -19.56 20.55
C GLU A 620 -0.92 -19.12 20.10
N GLN A 621 -0.25 -19.93 19.28
CA GLN A 621 1.10 -19.63 18.78
C GLN A 621 1.11 -18.46 17.80
N ILE A 622 0.06 -18.33 16.97
CA ILE A 622 -0.15 -17.17 16.10
C ILE A 622 -0.41 -15.90 16.91
N LEU A 623 -1.19 -15.98 17.99
CA LEU A 623 -1.41 -14.84 18.90
C LEU A 623 -0.10 -14.36 19.52
N TYR A 624 0.74 -15.27 20.04
CA TYR A 624 2.09 -14.95 20.53
C TYR A 624 2.97 -14.34 19.43
N ALA A 625 3.00 -14.93 18.25
CA ALA A 625 3.80 -14.44 17.12
C ALA A 625 3.35 -13.04 16.64
N SER A 626 2.07 -12.72 16.77
CA SER A 626 1.52 -11.41 16.39
C SER A 626 2.03 -10.27 17.30
N GLY A 627 2.45 -10.58 18.54
CA GLY A 627 2.83 -9.56 19.52
C GLY A 627 1.70 -8.57 19.85
N GLY A 628 0.43 -8.98 19.68
CA GLY A 628 -0.74 -8.10 19.86
C GLY A 628 -1.03 -7.14 18.71
N SER A 629 -0.27 -7.20 17.61
CA SER A 629 -0.49 -6.36 16.44
C SER A 629 -1.47 -7.02 15.45
N SER A 630 -2.62 -6.37 15.21
CA SER A 630 -3.62 -6.84 14.24
C SER A 630 -3.05 -6.94 12.82
N ARG A 631 -2.17 -6.01 12.42
CA ARG A 631 -1.49 -6.09 11.11
C ARG A 631 -0.57 -7.31 11.01
N ARG A 632 0.25 -7.57 12.04
CA ARG A 632 1.13 -8.75 12.06
C ARG A 632 0.32 -10.04 12.10
N LEU A 633 -0.78 -10.06 12.85
CA LEU A 633 -1.74 -11.16 12.87
C LEU A 633 -2.24 -11.47 11.44
N MET A 634 -2.71 -10.47 10.68
CA MET A 634 -3.17 -10.69 9.30
C MET A 634 -2.06 -11.25 8.39
N ARG A 635 -0.82 -10.73 8.46
CA ARG A 635 0.31 -11.25 7.69
C ARG A 635 0.68 -12.70 8.04
N LEU A 636 0.58 -13.07 9.31
CA LEU A 636 0.81 -14.46 9.74
C LEU A 636 -0.28 -15.39 9.22
N LEU A 637 -1.55 -14.96 9.26
CA LEU A 637 -2.69 -15.71 8.74
C LEU A 637 -2.62 -15.88 7.22
N GLU A 638 -2.19 -14.83 6.51
CA GLU A 638 -1.91 -14.88 5.07
C GLU A 638 -0.91 -16.01 4.75
N ARG A 639 0.18 -16.11 5.52
CA ARG A 639 1.18 -17.17 5.36
C ARG A 639 0.66 -18.55 5.77
N CYS A 640 -0.14 -18.67 6.82
CA CYS A 640 -0.83 -19.91 7.17
C CYS A 640 -1.70 -20.39 6.01
N LEU A 641 -2.41 -19.47 5.36
CA LEU A 641 -3.26 -19.78 4.24
C LEU A 641 -2.45 -20.25 3.02
N ALA A 642 -1.38 -19.54 2.69
CA ALA A 642 -0.43 -19.93 1.63
C ALA A 642 0.21 -21.30 1.90
N PHE A 643 0.56 -21.60 3.15
CA PHE A 643 1.07 -22.90 3.55
C PHE A 643 0.07 -24.03 3.28
N ARG A 644 -1.22 -23.86 3.64
CA ARG A 644 -2.26 -24.85 3.31
C ARG A 644 -2.40 -25.06 1.81
N VAL A 645 -2.33 -23.99 1.02
CA VAL A 645 -2.40 -24.05 -0.45
C VAL A 645 -1.22 -24.82 -1.02
N LYS A 646 -0.03 -24.66 -0.45
CA LYS A 646 1.18 -25.38 -0.86
C LYS A 646 1.10 -26.88 -0.54
N GLU A 647 0.68 -27.26 0.66
CA GLU A 647 0.62 -28.66 1.11
C GLU A 647 -0.57 -29.45 0.55
N ASN A 648 -1.55 -28.78 -0.07
CA ASN A 648 -2.70 -29.39 -0.74
C ASN A 648 -3.55 -30.34 0.16
N ARG A 649 -3.62 -30.06 1.47
CA ARG A 649 -4.37 -30.85 2.45
C ARG A 649 -5.81 -30.35 2.59
N LYS A 650 -6.74 -31.05 1.92
CA LYS A 650 -8.18 -30.76 2.01
C LYS A 650 -8.72 -31.03 3.43
N ASN A 651 -9.55 -30.12 3.93
CA ASN A 651 -10.36 -30.27 5.15
C ASN A 651 -9.61 -30.57 6.46
N LEU A 652 -8.28 -30.36 6.51
CA LEU A 652 -7.50 -30.50 7.73
C LEU A 652 -7.00 -29.12 8.19
N PRO A 653 -7.31 -28.72 9.44
CA PRO A 653 -6.73 -27.52 10.01
C PRO A 653 -5.21 -27.71 10.22
N LEU A 654 -4.47 -26.60 10.14
CA LEU A 654 -3.04 -26.61 10.46
C LEU A 654 -2.79 -27.09 11.90
N THR A 655 -1.80 -27.96 12.06
CA THR A 655 -1.30 -28.37 13.39
C THR A 655 -0.39 -27.31 13.98
N LYS A 656 -0.07 -27.46 15.27
CA LYS A 656 0.86 -26.59 15.96
C LYS A 656 2.27 -26.62 15.36
N GLU A 657 2.76 -27.78 14.96
CA GLU A 657 4.07 -27.92 14.31
C GLU A 657 4.13 -27.21 12.96
N GLU A 658 3.08 -27.33 12.14
CA GLU A 658 2.97 -26.62 10.86
C GLU A 658 2.95 -25.10 11.08
N VAL A 659 2.24 -24.63 12.11
CA VAL A 659 2.27 -23.21 12.50
C VAL A 659 3.67 -22.77 12.96
N PHE A 660 4.42 -23.60 13.69
CA PHE A 660 5.82 -23.27 14.02
C PHE A 660 6.71 -23.16 12.78
N GLN A 661 6.46 -23.97 11.75
CA GLN A 661 7.15 -23.83 10.47
C GLN A 661 6.80 -22.48 9.81
N VAL A 662 5.52 -22.12 9.73
CA VAL A 662 5.09 -20.83 9.18
C VAL A 662 5.71 -19.65 9.93
N ILE A 663 5.71 -19.69 11.26
CA ILE A 663 6.33 -18.66 12.11
C ILE A 663 7.84 -18.58 11.85
N SER A 664 8.51 -19.72 11.68
CA SER A 664 9.95 -19.77 11.39
C SER A 664 10.27 -19.20 10.01
N GLU A 665 9.46 -19.49 8.98
CA GLU A 665 9.59 -18.92 7.64
C GLU A 665 9.31 -17.40 7.63
N TYR A 666 8.32 -16.95 8.42
CA TYR A 666 8.07 -15.53 8.63
C TYR A 666 9.27 -14.84 9.28
N SER A 667 9.83 -15.42 10.35
CA SER A 667 11.02 -14.90 11.02
C SER A 667 12.25 -14.87 10.10
N ALA A 668 12.46 -15.90 9.27
CA ALA A 668 13.54 -15.92 8.30
C ALA A 668 13.43 -14.76 7.29
N ALA A 669 12.22 -14.49 6.80
CA ALA A 669 11.97 -13.36 5.90
C ALA A 669 12.24 -12.01 6.58
N LEU A 670 11.93 -11.88 7.88
CA LEU A 670 12.28 -10.68 8.67
C LEU A 670 13.81 -10.50 8.76
N VAL A 671 14.52 -11.57 9.15
CA VAL A 671 15.98 -11.55 9.33
C VAL A 671 16.72 -11.23 8.02
N ASN A 672 16.23 -11.73 6.88
CA ASN A 672 16.80 -11.45 5.56
C ASN A 672 16.75 -9.97 5.17
N GLY A 673 15.88 -9.16 5.80
CA GLY A 673 15.84 -7.71 5.59
C GLY A 673 16.99 -6.94 6.24
N TYR A 674 17.76 -7.57 7.13
CA TYR A 674 18.88 -6.96 7.84
C TYR A 674 20.20 -7.13 7.09
N ARG A 675 21.16 -6.22 7.31
CA ARG A 675 22.53 -6.35 6.79
C ARG A 675 23.22 -7.58 7.42
N THR A 676 24.19 -8.17 6.73
CA THR A 676 24.89 -9.39 7.21
C THR A 676 25.48 -9.22 8.61
N THR A 677 26.08 -8.06 8.91
CA THR A 677 26.65 -7.76 10.24
C THR A 677 25.60 -7.68 11.35
N GLU A 678 24.42 -7.16 11.04
CA GLU A 678 23.28 -7.12 11.97
C GLU A 678 22.73 -8.53 12.22
N GLN A 679 22.65 -9.37 11.19
CA GLN A 679 22.25 -10.78 11.32
C GLN A 679 23.22 -11.56 12.21
N GLN A 680 24.54 -11.39 12.03
CA GLN A 680 25.57 -12.02 12.86
C GLN A 680 25.49 -11.55 14.32
N LEU A 681 25.20 -10.27 14.55
CA LEU A 681 25.01 -9.71 15.90
C LEU A 681 23.83 -10.38 16.59
N ALA A 682 22.69 -10.47 15.90
CA ALA A 682 21.50 -11.15 16.42
C ALA A 682 21.75 -12.64 16.73
N VAL A 683 22.49 -13.35 15.86
CA VAL A 683 22.89 -14.74 16.10
C VAL A 683 23.81 -14.87 17.32
N SER A 684 24.77 -13.96 17.49
CA SER A 684 25.68 -13.97 18.65
C SER A 684 24.92 -13.72 19.96
N LEU A 685 24.03 -12.73 19.98
CA LEU A 685 23.16 -12.43 21.13
C LEU A 685 22.23 -13.61 21.45
N SER A 686 21.64 -14.23 20.44
CA SER A 686 20.72 -15.36 20.62
C SER A 686 21.41 -16.62 21.16
N LYS A 687 22.65 -16.91 20.75
CA LYS A 687 23.48 -17.97 21.35
C LYS A 687 23.71 -17.72 22.84
N ALA A 688 24.07 -16.50 23.22
CA ALA A 688 24.30 -16.13 24.62
C ALA A 688 23.01 -16.27 25.46
N CYS A 689 21.88 -15.78 24.94
CA CYS A 689 20.55 -15.95 25.52
C CYS A 689 20.17 -17.43 25.69
N LYS A 690 20.33 -18.24 24.64
CA LYS A 690 20.02 -19.68 24.64
C LYS A 690 20.85 -20.45 25.68
N LYS A 691 22.14 -20.13 25.82
CA LYS A 691 23.02 -20.71 26.87
C LYS A 691 22.50 -20.42 28.28
N GLN A 692 21.86 -19.27 28.46
CA GLN A 692 21.29 -18.84 29.74
C GLN A 692 19.83 -19.26 29.93
N GLY A 693 19.23 -19.95 28.96
CA GLY A 693 17.85 -20.40 29.01
C GLY A 693 16.84 -19.26 29.06
N THR A 694 17.12 -18.14 28.40
CA THR A 694 16.21 -16.98 28.32
C THR A 694 16.25 -16.35 26.93
N TYR A 695 15.24 -15.56 26.60
CA TYR A 695 15.17 -14.71 25.42
C TYR A 695 15.31 -13.21 25.74
N ARG A 696 15.41 -12.87 27.03
CA ARG A 696 15.49 -11.50 27.54
C ARG A 696 16.91 -11.19 28.01
N PHE A 697 17.43 -10.04 27.61
CA PHE A 697 18.82 -9.68 27.90
C PHE A 697 19.04 -8.18 28.09
N ARG A 698 20.19 -7.85 28.68
CA ARG A 698 20.77 -6.51 28.77
C ARG A 698 22.12 -6.52 28.09
N LEU A 699 22.46 -5.42 27.43
CA LEU A 699 23.74 -5.22 26.78
C LEU A 699 24.35 -3.87 27.19
N PRO A 700 24.93 -3.77 28.40
CA PRO A 700 25.48 -2.53 28.93
C PRO A 700 26.62 -2.00 28.04
N GLY A 701 26.63 -0.71 27.75
CA GLY A 701 27.71 -0.05 26.99
C GLY A 701 27.72 -0.28 25.47
N LEU A 702 26.80 -1.09 24.93
CA LEU A 702 26.65 -1.34 23.49
C LEU A 702 25.18 -1.21 23.03
N SER A 703 24.37 -0.46 23.79
CA SER A 703 22.93 -0.36 23.54
C SER A 703 22.59 0.35 22.21
N GLN A 704 23.38 1.33 21.75
CA GLN A 704 23.18 1.89 20.40
C GLN A 704 23.44 0.87 19.29
N GLY A 705 24.35 -0.09 19.50
CA GLY A 705 24.60 -1.16 18.54
C GLY A 705 23.38 -2.05 18.25
N LEU A 706 22.37 -2.01 19.12
CA LEU A 706 21.10 -2.71 18.95
C LEU A 706 20.04 -1.88 18.22
N LYS A 707 20.33 -0.59 17.97
CA LYS A 707 19.39 0.31 17.31
C LYS A 707 18.87 -0.25 15.98
N PRO A 708 19.71 -0.76 15.06
CA PRO A 708 19.23 -1.32 13.80
C PRO A 708 18.23 -2.45 14.00
N LEU A 709 18.45 -3.33 14.99
CA LEU A 709 17.62 -4.50 15.28
C LEU A 709 16.22 -4.15 15.84
N HIS A 710 16.02 -2.90 16.25
CA HIS A 710 14.74 -2.40 16.76
C HIS A 710 14.28 -1.04 16.18
N SER A 711 14.95 -0.48 15.16
CA SER A 711 14.70 0.91 14.73
C SER A 711 13.79 1.06 13.52
N SER A 712 12.92 2.09 13.62
CA SER A 712 12.02 2.72 12.65
C SER A 712 10.74 1.97 12.24
N HIS A 713 10.76 0.63 12.18
CA HIS A 713 9.58 -0.14 11.79
C HIS A 713 9.35 -1.31 12.75
N GLU A 714 8.58 -1.06 13.81
CA GLU A 714 8.20 -2.06 14.84
C GLU A 714 7.77 -3.43 14.28
N GLU A 715 7.17 -3.44 13.09
CA GLU A 715 6.71 -4.65 12.44
C GLU A 715 7.83 -5.58 11.97
N PHE A 716 9.02 -5.05 11.65
CA PHE A 716 10.19 -5.83 11.18
C PHE A 716 11.22 -6.12 12.29
N ASN A 717 11.07 -5.46 13.44
CA ASN A 717 11.97 -5.60 14.57
C ASN A 717 12.07 -7.06 15.06
N ILE A 718 13.31 -7.55 15.19
CA ILE A 718 13.60 -8.88 15.76
C ILE A 718 13.81 -8.84 17.28
N ILE A 719 14.08 -7.66 17.84
CA ILE A 719 14.10 -7.42 19.29
C ILE A 719 13.17 -6.26 19.66
N SER A 720 12.64 -6.29 20.88
CA SER A 720 11.82 -5.21 21.44
C SER A 720 12.44 -4.70 22.74
N VAL A 721 12.25 -3.40 23.02
CA VAL A 721 12.61 -2.79 24.30
C VAL A 721 11.49 -3.07 25.29
N VAL A 722 11.82 -3.70 26.41
CA VAL A 722 10.84 -4.05 27.47
C VAL A 722 10.91 -3.05 28.62
N GLU A 723 12.11 -2.62 28.98
CA GLU A 723 12.34 -1.66 30.06
C GLU A 723 13.51 -0.76 29.68
N VAL A 724 13.27 0.55 29.59
CA VAL A 724 14.33 1.54 29.36
C VAL A 724 15.11 1.71 30.67
N GLY A 725 16.40 1.38 30.64
CA GLY A 725 17.28 1.47 31.81
C GLY A 725 18.26 2.64 31.71
N ALA A 726 18.63 3.23 32.84
CA ALA A 726 19.67 4.27 32.93
C ALA A 726 20.95 3.72 33.60
N GLY A 727 22.12 4.16 33.12
CA GLY A 727 23.43 3.84 33.71
C GLY A 727 23.78 2.34 33.66
N THR A 728 24.35 1.80 34.74
CA THR A 728 24.83 0.41 34.84
C THR A 728 23.71 -0.65 34.82
N ARG A 729 22.44 -0.24 34.97
CA ARG A 729 21.28 -1.15 34.94
C ARG A 729 20.97 -1.65 33.53
N GLY A 730 21.30 -0.86 32.49
CA GLY A 730 21.14 -1.17 31.07
C GLY A 730 19.69 -1.33 30.60
N THR A 731 19.40 -1.02 29.34
CA THR A 731 18.10 -1.29 28.71
C THR A 731 17.86 -2.79 28.62
N THR A 732 16.65 -3.23 28.99
CA THR A 732 16.23 -4.63 28.87
C THR A 732 15.56 -4.84 27.52
N TYR A 733 16.14 -5.75 26.73
CA TYR A 733 15.65 -6.17 25.44
C TYR A 733 15.10 -7.59 25.50
N GLU A 734 14.23 -7.93 24.58
CA GLU A 734 13.79 -9.30 24.35
C GLU A 734 13.75 -9.63 22.86
N PHE A 735 14.09 -10.86 22.51
CA PHE A 735 13.83 -11.37 21.17
C PHE A 735 12.33 -11.56 20.98
N ASN A 736 11.83 -11.17 19.81
CA ASN A 736 10.43 -11.39 19.48
C ASN A 736 10.11 -12.89 19.42
N TYR A 737 8.83 -13.24 19.58
CA TYR A 737 8.40 -14.63 19.59
C TYR A 737 8.77 -15.40 18.30
N PRO A 738 8.57 -14.86 17.08
CA PRO A 738 8.98 -15.54 15.85
C PRO A 738 10.46 -15.93 15.79
N TYR A 739 11.35 -15.00 16.18
CA TYR A 739 12.79 -15.24 16.21
C TYR A 739 13.15 -16.33 17.22
N CYS A 740 12.49 -16.32 18.38
CA CYS A 740 12.68 -17.36 19.39
C CYS A 740 12.27 -18.76 18.90
N VAL A 741 11.18 -18.85 18.12
CA VAL A 741 10.73 -20.12 17.51
C VAL A 741 11.77 -20.60 16.50
N GLN A 742 12.17 -19.75 15.55
CA GLN A 742 13.13 -20.08 14.50
C GLN A 742 14.49 -20.55 15.04
N HIS A 743 15.03 -19.87 16.06
CA HIS A 743 16.36 -20.16 16.62
C HIS A 743 16.34 -21.12 17.82
N GLY A 744 15.16 -21.60 18.21
CA GLY A 744 14.98 -22.48 19.35
C GLY A 744 15.43 -21.86 20.68
N ILE A 745 15.16 -20.57 20.88
CA ILE A 745 15.39 -19.85 22.13
C ILE A 745 14.18 -20.10 23.05
N PRO A 746 14.37 -20.56 24.30
CA PRO A 746 13.24 -20.87 25.18
C PRO A 746 12.50 -19.58 25.59
N THR A 747 11.16 -19.61 25.47
CA THR A 747 10.28 -18.52 25.93
C THR A 747 9.42 -18.90 27.12
N HIS A 748 9.21 -20.20 27.35
CA HIS A 748 8.37 -20.72 28.42
C HIS A 748 9.11 -21.73 29.29
N HIS A 749 8.75 -21.78 30.56
CA HIS A 749 9.09 -22.87 31.47
C HIS A 749 7.81 -23.56 31.96
N LEU A 750 7.90 -24.84 32.30
CA LEU A 750 6.77 -25.56 32.89
C LEU A 750 6.44 -24.94 34.25
N ARG A 751 5.16 -24.63 34.47
CA ARG A 751 4.64 -24.05 35.73
C ARG A 751 5.16 -24.83 36.92
N GLU A 752 5.50 -24.11 37.99
CA GLU A 752 6.05 -24.68 39.24
C GLU A 752 7.43 -25.34 39.09
N THR A 753 8.05 -25.26 37.91
CA THR A 753 9.41 -25.74 37.66
C THR A 753 10.25 -24.68 36.96
N GLN A 754 11.56 -24.91 36.84
CA GLN A 754 12.46 -24.09 36.00
C GLN A 754 12.88 -24.84 34.73
N ARG A 755 12.15 -25.91 34.36
CA ARG A 755 12.44 -26.69 33.16
C ARG A 755 11.81 -26.02 31.94
N VAL A 756 12.55 -25.97 30.84
CA VAL A 756 12.07 -25.40 29.57
C VAL A 756 10.81 -26.13 29.11
N ASN A 757 9.76 -25.38 28.80
CA ASN A 757 8.61 -25.90 28.08
C ASN A 757 8.84 -25.73 26.57
N HIS A 758 9.23 -26.82 25.90
CA HIS A 758 9.42 -26.82 24.44
C HIS A 758 8.11 -26.65 23.67
N GLY A 759 6.97 -26.98 24.29
CA GLY A 759 5.64 -26.79 23.71
C GLY A 759 5.20 -25.33 23.64
N ARG A 760 5.77 -24.43 24.46
CA ARG A 760 5.42 -22.99 24.48
C ARG A 760 3.91 -22.74 24.62
N ASP A 761 3.21 -23.60 25.36
CA ASP A 761 1.78 -23.50 25.62
C ASP A 761 1.48 -22.84 26.97
N LYS A 762 0.36 -22.13 27.06
CA LYS A 762 -0.12 -21.52 28.31
C LYS A 762 -0.58 -22.55 29.36
N LEU A 763 -1.05 -23.71 28.90
CA LEU A 763 -1.70 -24.71 29.74
C LEU A 763 -0.71 -25.27 30.78
N ARG A 764 0.46 -25.68 30.34
CA ARG A 764 1.54 -26.23 31.17
C ARG A 764 2.65 -25.23 31.45
N GLY A 765 2.79 -24.18 30.63
CA GLY A 765 3.89 -23.23 30.69
C GLY A 765 3.52 -21.85 31.23
N GLU A 766 4.56 -21.10 31.58
CA GLU A 766 4.50 -19.66 31.86
C GLU A 766 5.70 -18.96 31.20
N TRP A 767 5.57 -17.66 30.88
CA TRP A 767 6.62 -16.88 30.21
C TRP A 767 7.86 -16.71 31.08
N ILE A 768 9.04 -16.92 30.49
CA ILE A 768 10.32 -16.77 31.20
C ILE A 768 10.57 -15.28 31.51
N GLN A 769 10.56 -14.94 32.80
CA GLN A 769 10.85 -13.59 33.29
C GLN A 769 12.35 -13.32 33.51
N LYS A 770 13.19 -14.36 33.46
CA LYS A 770 14.64 -14.26 33.69
C LYS A 770 15.29 -13.33 32.65
N VAL A 771 16.06 -12.35 33.09
CA VAL A 771 16.88 -11.48 32.21
C VAL A 771 18.36 -11.83 32.38
N THR A 772 19.09 -12.02 31.29
CA THR A 772 20.55 -12.21 31.34
C THR A 772 21.29 -10.91 31.02
N THR A 773 22.50 -10.72 31.57
CA THR A 773 23.39 -9.64 31.11
C THR A 773 24.43 -10.24 30.17
N ILE A 774 24.55 -9.69 28.97
CA ILE A 774 25.53 -10.09 27.97
C ILE A 774 26.64 -9.04 28.01
N ASN A 775 27.88 -9.49 28.18
CA ASN A 775 29.05 -8.63 28.15
C ASN A 775 29.73 -8.74 26.78
N LYS A 776 30.52 -7.73 26.42
CA LYS A 776 31.27 -7.69 25.15
C LYS A 776 32.08 -8.98 24.91
N GLU A 777 32.76 -9.51 25.93
CA GLU A 777 33.64 -10.69 25.79
C GLU A 777 32.88 -11.98 25.47
N SER A 778 31.55 -11.96 25.60
CA SER A 778 30.68 -13.11 25.30
C SER A 778 30.07 -13.07 23.90
N LEU A 779 30.43 -12.08 23.07
CA LEU A 779 29.93 -11.92 21.71
C LEU A 779 30.99 -12.29 20.67
N ASP A 780 30.76 -13.40 19.98
CA ASP A 780 31.63 -13.96 18.93
C ASP A 780 31.90 -12.97 17.77
N ILE A 781 31.00 -12.01 17.52
CA ILE A 781 31.14 -11.02 16.44
C ILE A 781 32.41 -10.16 16.55
N PHE A 782 32.90 -9.90 17.77
CA PHE A 782 34.08 -9.05 17.97
C PHE A 782 35.41 -9.78 17.73
N SER A 783 35.40 -11.11 17.61
CA SER A 783 36.60 -11.88 17.25
C SER A 783 36.70 -12.17 15.76
N ASP A 784 35.59 -12.17 15.03
CA ASP A 784 35.51 -12.68 13.65
C ASP A 784 35.38 -11.59 12.57
N GLU A 785 34.95 -10.37 12.92
CA GLU A 785 34.74 -9.27 11.97
C GLU A 785 35.95 -8.33 11.82
N GLU A 786 36.14 -7.79 10.60
CA GLU A 786 37.22 -6.84 10.30
C GLU A 786 36.97 -5.50 11.02
N ARG A 787 37.96 -5.06 11.81
CA ARG A 787 37.92 -3.74 12.46
C ARG A 787 38.35 -2.66 11.46
N LEU A 788 37.52 -1.65 11.29
CA LEU A 788 37.82 -0.48 10.48
C LEU A 788 38.61 0.55 11.30
N ALA A 789 39.51 1.26 10.63
CA ALA A 789 40.17 2.44 11.17
C ALA A 789 39.39 3.70 10.78
N GLY A 790 39.29 4.66 11.71
CA GLY A 790 38.63 5.94 11.45
C GLY A 790 39.20 7.05 12.31
N THR A 791 38.76 8.28 12.01
CA THR A 791 39.13 9.48 12.77
C THR A 791 37.89 10.12 13.36
N VAL A 792 37.95 10.48 14.64
CA VAL A 792 36.87 11.22 15.31
C VAL A 792 36.81 12.63 14.73
N THR A 793 35.67 13.02 14.15
CA THR A 793 35.49 14.34 13.54
C THR A 793 34.70 15.31 14.42
N GLU A 794 33.75 14.79 15.20
CA GLU A 794 32.87 15.60 16.03
C GLU A 794 32.43 14.77 17.24
N ILE A 795 32.33 15.42 18.40
CA ILE A 795 31.79 14.83 19.63
C ILE A 795 30.64 15.73 20.09
N THR A 796 29.43 15.17 20.13
CA THR A 796 28.22 15.86 20.58
C THR A 796 27.58 15.12 21.75
N ASP A 797 26.55 15.72 22.37
CA ASP A 797 25.70 15.04 23.34
C ASP A 797 24.96 13.83 22.73
N GLU A 798 24.87 13.75 21.41
CA GLU A 798 24.18 12.68 20.68
C GLU A 798 25.09 11.49 20.31
N GLY A 799 26.43 11.66 20.39
CA GLY A 799 27.39 10.59 20.11
C GLY A 799 28.75 11.09 19.60
N VAL A 800 29.60 10.13 19.24
CA VAL A 800 30.91 10.35 18.62
C VAL A 800 30.82 10.06 17.13
N PHE A 801 31.11 11.06 16.30
CA PHE A 801 31.13 10.93 14.84
C PHE A 801 32.53 10.52 14.37
N VAL A 802 32.58 9.45 13.60
CA VAL A 802 33.82 8.84 13.11
C VAL A 802 33.76 8.73 11.60
N VAL A 803 34.73 9.32 10.92
CA VAL A 803 34.93 9.10 9.49
C VAL A 803 35.82 7.89 9.29
N GLY A 804 35.27 6.84 8.71
CA GLY A 804 35.95 5.59 8.39
C GLY A 804 36.54 5.56 6.96
N PRO A 805 36.89 4.38 6.45
CA PRO A 805 37.42 4.23 5.09
C PRO A 805 36.42 4.72 4.03
N LYS A 806 36.91 5.30 2.93
CA LYS A 806 36.11 5.89 1.84
C LYS A 806 35.23 7.09 2.25
N GLU A 807 35.65 7.84 3.27
CA GLU A 807 34.93 9.02 3.78
C GLU A 807 33.51 8.73 4.30
N GLN A 808 33.22 7.47 4.65
CA GLN A 808 31.93 7.10 5.20
C GLN A 808 31.82 7.53 6.67
N LEU A 809 30.72 8.19 7.02
CA LEU A 809 30.43 8.66 8.38
C LEU A 809 29.76 7.55 9.21
N TYR A 810 30.26 7.33 10.42
CA TYR A 810 29.73 6.41 11.40
C TYR A 810 29.45 7.13 12.73
N ILE A 811 28.49 6.61 13.50
CA ILE A 811 28.14 7.16 14.81
C ILE A 811 28.37 6.11 15.91
N ALA A 812 29.08 6.48 16.98
CA ALA A 812 29.31 5.64 18.15
C ALA A 812 28.69 6.24 19.42
N ASP A 813 28.37 5.36 20.39
CA ASP A 813 28.01 5.79 21.75
C ASP A 813 29.18 6.54 22.40
N HIS A 814 28.87 7.58 23.18
CA HIS A 814 29.87 8.26 23.99
C HIS A 814 30.36 7.32 25.10
N SER A 815 31.44 6.59 24.83
CA SER A 815 32.01 5.62 25.78
C SER A 815 33.53 5.79 25.87
N GLY A 816 33.95 6.47 26.94
CA GLY A 816 35.37 6.64 27.29
C GLY A 816 35.78 8.10 27.46
N SER A 817 36.38 8.41 28.60
CA SER A 817 36.81 9.75 29.01
C SER A 817 38.10 10.26 28.34
N GLU A 818 38.49 9.70 27.20
CA GLU A 818 39.82 9.92 26.58
C GLU A 818 39.79 10.21 25.06
N LEU A 819 38.62 10.36 24.44
CA LEU A 819 38.49 10.69 23.01
C LEU A 819 38.44 12.20 22.79
N THR A 820 39.19 12.69 21.80
CA THR A 820 39.16 14.09 21.32
C THR A 820 38.93 14.13 19.82
N GLU A 821 38.46 15.25 19.28
CA GLU A 821 38.45 15.46 17.83
C GLU A 821 39.87 15.26 17.25
N GLY A 822 39.96 14.48 16.17
CA GLY A 822 41.23 14.05 15.58
C GLY A 822 41.81 12.75 16.15
N SER A 823 41.23 12.15 17.19
CA SER A 823 41.65 10.83 17.69
C SER A 823 41.51 9.77 16.60
N THR A 824 42.54 8.94 16.42
CA THR A 824 42.47 7.75 15.57
C THR A 824 41.87 6.60 16.36
N VAL A 825 40.90 5.92 15.77
CA VAL A 825 40.13 4.86 16.44
C VAL A 825 39.98 3.64 15.55
N SER A 826 39.81 2.47 16.17
CA SER A 826 39.40 1.23 15.52
C SER A 826 38.03 0.78 16.03
N PHE A 827 37.18 0.30 15.14
CA PHE A 827 35.80 -0.06 15.48
C PHE A 827 35.26 -1.17 14.58
N VAL A 828 34.14 -1.79 15.00
CA VAL A 828 33.39 -2.72 14.15
C VAL A 828 32.17 -1.98 13.60
N ALA A 829 31.96 -2.04 12.29
CA ALA A 829 30.85 -1.36 11.65
C ALA A 829 29.58 -2.22 11.67
N VAL A 830 28.49 -1.70 12.24
CA VAL A 830 27.15 -2.29 12.17
C VAL A 830 26.19 -1.25 11.63
N GLY A 831 25.80 -1.40 10.37
CA GLY A 831 25.04 -0.35 9.70
C GLY A 831 25.90 0.90 9.48
N ASP A 832 25.39 2.04 9.92
CA ASP A 832 26.09 3.32 9.93
C ASP A 832 26.58 3.65 11.37
N LEU A 833 26.63 2.63 12.23
CA LEU A 833 27.11 2.74 13.60
C LEU A 833 28.52 2.15 13.72
N ALA A 834 29.35 2.84 14.48
CA ALA A 834 30.64 2.35 14.93
C ALA A 834 30.46 1.76 16.34
N ILE A 835 30.46 0.43 16.44
CA ILE A 835 30.37 -0.27 17.73
C ILE A 835 31.76 -0.67 18.20
N ASP A 836 31.93 -0.74 19.52
CA ASP A 836 33.18 -1.12 20.17
C ASP A 836 34.38 -0.23 19.77
N LEU A 837 34.22 1.09 19.91
CA LEU A 837 35.23 2.08 19.57
C LEU A 837 36.46 1.96 20.50
N LEU A 838 37.64 1.74 19.92
CA LEU A 838 38.92 1.67 20.65
C LEU A 838 39.88 2.74 20.13
N LEU A 839 40.52 3.49 21.03
CA LEU A 839 41.60 4.40 20.68
C LEU A 839 42.77 3.60 20.06
N VAL A 840 43.35 4.11 18.98
CA VAL A 840 44.57 3.59 18.36
C VAL A 840 45.66 4.61 18.65
N ASP A 841 46.69 4.19 19.39
CA ASP A 841 47.88 5.00 19.70
C ASP A 841 48.68 5.40 18.45
#